data_AF-A0A9E3UUJ4-F1
#
_entry.id   AF-A0A9E3UUJ4-F1
#
_cell.length_a   1.000
_cell.length_b   1.000
_cell.length_c   1.000
_cell.angle_alpha   90.00
_cell.angle_beta   90.00
_cell.angle_gamma   90.00
#
_symmetry.space_group_name_H-M   'P 1'
#
loop_
_entity.id
_entity.type
_entity.pdbx_description
1 polymer ?
#
loop_
_entity_poly.entity_id
_entity_poly.type
_entity_poly.pdbx_seq_one_letter_code
_entity_poly.pdbx_strand_id
1 'polypeptide(L)'
;MKGRFRHLHFPRWMLVSLLSLAQSALATGDATPAHFRVVFPEDPSVLHAKRDLGAVGDGIADDTEALQRGIDLSSDRGTGRTRILYLPNGTYRLTQTLVVRSRVGPWIYGETRDGVVLRMTDGIADTQVTAVIRTLPDDSNAGSADWFMRNLRNLTIDSGNNPHMDGIRWFSNNSGALKNVRVRGNGAIGVNIGFAGQNGPNLVQDVTIEGFDTGIRAAWIWGTTLSRITIRHARTEGVYVNATAVGIEDLRVEHSPRALRNEFPNDWTWWGGVVALVGGSFTGGAPDQPAIVNTSVLYARHVETSGFLAALHSSTPGGTIDAPVIEEYLSHPVQRLFDDAPARGLHLPIEPEPVMAWETNLSNWISVQAFGAVPGDNRDDTPAIQAAVDAAAAAGKTTVYFPGIGGGDPNHYSLDGTVRLHGSVRHLIGLGFGRIIGSETGRFVIDDTSASRVKLQNLQAFGGRPPTAENRSRANTLILEGCDLRILGTGTGDLFVTDCSSHIELRQAGQRLWARQLNPEGTTDVGLVRNQGGRLWALGVKHEGKGIRWRTRDGGQTEILGLFNYVTDNIDEEDSRPAFEVEHADFALMGAREISFSRPYPVKVREIRPTGTRQVTGGGWIGWALYRAQSMTPPPIPSAAPPP
;
A
#
# COMPACT_ATOMS: atom_id res chain seq x y z
N MET A 1 3.12 24.95 -80.08
CA MET A 1 3.58 26.15 -79.34
C MET A 1 2.49 26.55 -78.35
N LYS A 2 2.90 26.95 -77.14
CA LYS A 2 2.17 27.61 -76.06
C LYS A 2 0.68 27.91 -76.27
N GLY A 3 -0.16 27.42 -75.36
CA GLY A 3 -1.54 27.88 -75.19
C GLY A 3 -1.96 27.85 -73.73
N ARG A 4 -2.21 29.04 -73.15
CA ARG A 4 -2.90 29.23 -71.85
C ARG A 4 -4.38 28.92 -71.99
N PHE A 5 -4.99 28.48 -70.89
CA PHE A 5 -6.37 28.69 -70.37
C PHE A 5 -6.68 27.45 -69.49
N ARG A 6 -7.41 27.43 -68.37
CA ARG A 6 -8.17 28.37 -67.53
C ARG A 6 -8.58 27.55 -66.27
N HIS A 7 -8.87 28.19 -65.14
CA HIS A 7 -9.45 27.53 -63.97
C HIS A 7 -10.81 26.85 -64.25
N LEU A 8 -11.12 25.75 -63.56
CA LEU A 8 -12.44 25.49 -62.95
C LEU A 8 -12.34 24.47 -61.79
N HIS A 9 -13.18 24.66 -60.78
CA HIS A 9 -13.19 24.03 -59.44
C HIS A 9 -13.96 22.70 -59.33
N PHE A 10 -13.72 22.02 -58.19
CA PHE A 10 -14.59 21.18 -57.32
C PHE A 10 -14.14 19.71 -57.14
N PRO A 11 -14.40 19.06 -55.98
CA PRO A 11 -14.19 19.46 -54.59
C PRO A 11 -13.28 18.48 -53.79
N ARG A 12 -12.67 18.96 -52.70
CA ARG A 12 -12.00 18.15 -51.67
C ARG A 12 -13.04 17.48 -50.76
N TRP A 13 -13.26 16.18 -50.92
CA TRP A 13 -13.62 15.26 -49.84
C TRP A 13 -12.87 13.95 -50.07
N MET A 14 -12.45 13.31 -48.96
CA MET A 14 -11.54 12.16 -48.85
C MET A 14 -10.05 12.49 -48.92
N LEU A 15 -9.41 12.56 -47.76
CA LEU A 15 -8.19 11.78 -47.48
C LEU A 15 -8.08 11.59 -45.96
N VAL A 16 -8.46 10.40 -45.50
CA VAL A 16 -7.56 9.42 -44.87
C VAL A 16 -7.23 9.76 -43.42
N SER A 17 -7.99 9.12 -42.54
CA SER A 17 -7.68 8.87 -41.13
C SER A 17 -6.30 8.24 -41.01
N LEU A 18 -5.31 9.02 -40.60
CA LEU A 18 -4.04 8.50 -40.11
C LEU A 18 -4.22 8.20 -38.63
N LEU A 19 -4.30 6.90 -38.32
CA LEU A 19 -4.20 6.36 -36.97
C LEU A 19 -2.95 6.94 -36.29
N SER A 20 -3.17 7.73 -35.25
CA SER A 20 -2.18 7.96 -34.20
C SER A 20 -2.03 6.66 -33.41
N LEU A 21 -1.15 5.77 -33.86
CA LEU A 21 -0.53 4.74 -33.02
C LEU A 21 0.27 5.47 -31.94
N ALA A 22 -0.38 5.77 -30.83
CA ALA A 22 0.31 6.07 -29.58
C ALA A 22 1.03 4.79 -29.17
N GLN A 23 2.34 4.74 -29.44
CA GLN A 23 3.22 3.78 -28.79
C GLN A 23 3.17 4.08 -27.29
N SER A 24 2.40 3.28 -26.57
CA SER A 24 2.53 3.10 -25.14
C SER A 24 3.95 2.61 -24.89
N ALA A 25 4.85 3.53 -24.52
CA ALA A 25 6.11 3.16 -23.91
C ALA A 25 5.75 2.37 -22.63
N LEU A 26 6.01 1.06 -22.68
CA LEU A 26 6.00 0.19 -21.51
C LEU A 26 6.92 0.82 -20.46
N ALA A 27 6.32 1.50 -19.48
CA ALA A 27 7.04 1.95 -18.31
C ALA A 27 7.67 0.72 -17.66
N THR A 28 8.99 0.72 -17.52
CA THR A 28 9.71 -0.24 -16.66
C THR A 28 8.99 -0.26 -15.31
N GLY A 29 8.50 -1.43 -14.89
CA GLY A 29 7.50 -1.60 -13.83
C GLY A 29 7.94 -1.29 -12.40
N ASP A 30 9.06 -0.61 -12.25
CA ASP A 30 9.52 -0.11 -10.97
C ASP A 30 9.19 1.39 -10.91
N ALA A 31 8.21 1.80 -10.08
CA ALA A 31 7.96 3.23 -9.89
C ALA A 31 9.16 3.93 -9.21
N THR A 32 9.95 3.17 -8.44
CA THR A 32 11.21 3.65 -7.83
C THR A 32 12.42 3.05 -8.56
N PRO A 33 13.32 3.84 -9.16
CA PRO A 33 14.48 3.30 -9.87
C PRO A 33 15.39 2.45 -8.97
N ALA A 34 16.02 1.42 -9.54
CA ALA A 34 16.97 0.54 -8.83
C ALA A 34 18.13 1.30 -8.13
N HIS A 35 18.52 2.44 -8.71
CA HIS A 35 19.60 3.32 -8.23
C HIS A 35 19.10 4.47 -7.34
N PHE A 36 17.84 4.45 -6.92
CA PHE A 36 17.31 5.43 -5.96
C PHE A 36 18.13 5.35 -4.67
N ARG A 37 18.88 6.42 -4.39
CA ARG A 37 19.84 6.48 -3.30
C ARG A 37 19.23 7.13 -2.07
N VAL A 38 19.30 6.46 -0.93
CA VAL A 38 18.95 7.02 0.38
C VAL A 38 20.19 7.19 1.24
N VAL A 39 20.22 8.27 2.01
CA VAL A 39 21.25 8.57 3.01
C VAL A 39 20.58 9.18 4.23
N PHE A 40 21.21 9.07 5.39
CA PHE A 40 20.69 9.62 6.64
C PHE A 40 21.76 10.47 7.33
N PRO A 41 21.36 11.48 8.14
CA PRO A 41 22.30 12.24 8.95
C PRO A 41 23.00 11.34 9.98
N GLU A 42 24.18 11.76 10.43
CA GLU A 42 24.84 11.14 11.58
C GLU A 42 24.10 11.53 12.87
N ASP A 43 23.07 10.76 13.19
CA ASP A 43 22.19 10.98 14.34
C ASP A 43 22.10 9.69 15.17
N PRO A 44 22.02 9.74 16.51
CA PRO A 44 21.85 8.54 17.34
C PRO A 44 20.61 7.70 17.04
N SER A 45 19.60 8.24 16.33
CA SER A 45 18.45 7.50 15.81
C SER A 45 18.71 6.79 14.48
N VAL A 46 19.96 6.75 14.01
CA VAL A 46 20.42 6.03 12.81
C VAL A 46 21.57 5.11 13.21
N LEU A 47 21.39 3.82 12.99
CA LEU A 47 22.37 2.77 13.22
C LEU A 47 22.97 2.35 11.88
N HIS A 48 24.24 2.66 11.67
CA HIS A 48 24.94 2.39 10.41
C HIS A 48 25.66 1.04 10.48
N ALA A 49 25.33 0.11 9.58
CA ALA A 49 25.79 -1.28 9.70
C ALA A 49 27.32 -1.47 9.73
N LYS A 50 28.08 -0.72 8.90
CA LYS A 50 29.55 -0.85 8.92
C LYS A 50 30.18 -0.16 10.14
N ARG A 51 29.98 1.16 10.25
CA ARG A 51 30.50 2.01 11.33
C ARG A 51 30.14 1.52 12.74
N ASP A 52 28.86 1.19 12.99
CA ASP A 52 28.35 0.97 14.34
C ASP A 52 28.22 -0.52 14.68
N LEU A 53 28.08 -1.39 13.67
CA LEU A 53 27.88 -2.83 13.88
C LEU A 53 29.06 -3.70 13.48
N GLY A 54 30.05 -3.16 12.76
CA GLY A 54 31.21 -3.90 12.30
C GLY A 54 30.91 -4.85 11.14
N ALA A 55 29.75 -4.72 10.48
CA ALA A 55 29.47 -5.47 9.26
C ALA A 55 30.48 -5.05 8.17
N VAL A 56 31.01 -6.01 7.43
CA VAL A 56 32.04 -5.79 6.42
C VAL A 56 31.40 -5.48 5.07
N GLY A 57 30.42 -6.30 4.65
CA GLY A 57 29.72 -6.14 3.38
C GLY A 57 30.59 -6.40 2.15
N ASP A 58 31.57 -7.30 2.24
CA ASP A 58 32.49 -7.69 1.16
C ASP A 58 32.08 -8.98 0.42
N GLY A 59 31.02 -9.65 0.87
CA GLY A 59 30.52 -10.92 0.34
C GLY A 59 31.29 -12.15 0.81
N ILE A 60 32.30 -11.99 1.67
CA ILE A 60 33.18 -13.04 2.17
C ILE A 60 33.02 -13.21 3.68
N ALA A 61 33.17 -12.13 4.43
CA ALA A 61 32.99 -12.13 5.87
C ALA A 61 31.55 -12.49 6.25
N ASP A 62 31.38 -13.27 7.32
CA ASP A 62 30.05 -13.57 7.83
C ASP A 62 29.50 -12.36 8.61
N ASP A 63 28.51 -11.70 8.02
CA ASP A 63 27.87 -10.51 8.57
C ASP A 63 26.60 -10.83 9.39
N THR A 64 26.29 -12.12 9.59
CA THR A 64 25.04 -12.57 10.24
C THR A 64 24.87 -11.96 11.62
N GLU A 65 25.88 -12.07 12.49
CA GLU A 65 25.79 -11.57 13.87
C GLU A 65 25.68 -10.03 13.90
N ALA A 66 26.48 -9.33 13.08
CA ALA A 66 26.47 -7.87 13.03
C ALA A 66 25.10 -7.34 12.59
N LEU A 67 24.51 -7.92 11.54
CA LEU A 67 23.19 -7.50 11.05
C LEU A 67 22.06 -7.94 11.98
N GLN A 68 22.15 -9.12 12.60
CA GLN A 68 21.18 -9.55 13.60
C GLN A 68 21.15 -8.58 14.80
N ARG A 69 22.33 -8.20 15.30
CA ARG A 69 22.44 -7.17 16.35
C ARG A 69 21.83 -5.84 15.91
N GLY A 70 22.01 -5.46 14.64
CA GLY A 70 21.37 -4.28 14.06
C GLY A 70 19.86 -4.32 14.08
N ILE A 71 19.27 -5.45 13.70
CA ILE A 71 17.82 -5.67 13.73
C ILE A 71 17.30 -5.53 15.17
N ASP A 72 17.96 -6.19 16.12
CA ASP A 72 17.56 -6.16 17.53
C ASP A 72 17.65 -4.72 18.11
N LEU A 73 18.73 -3.99 17.83
CA LEU A 73 18.93 -2.60 18.29
C LEU A 73 18.02 -1.57 17.60
N SER A 74 17.65 -1.79 16.33
CA SER A 74 16.74 -0.89 15.59
C SER A 74 15.29 -0.99 16.07
N SER A 75 14.93 -2.12 16.68
CA SER A 75 13.56 -2.49 17.05
C SER A 75 13.30 -2.45 18.57
N ASP A 76 14.23 -1.92 19.38
CA ASP A 76 14.17 -2.04 20.85
C ASP A 76 12.98 -1.27 21.47
N ARG A 77 12.18 -1.97 22.27
CA ARG A 77 11.07 -1.46 23.11
C ARG A 77 11.28 -1.71 24.61
N GLY A 78 12.50 -2.03 25.04
CA GLY A 78 12.87 -2.18 26.44
C GLY A 78 13.29 -0.84 27.06
N THR A 79 14.54 -0.42 26.79
CA THR A 79 15.15 0.78 27.42
C THR A 79 15.78 1.74 26.41
N GLY A 80 15.93 1.32 25.15
CA GLY A 80 16.49 2.13 24.07
C GLY A 80 15.45 2.83 23.21
N ARG A 81 15.95 3.77 22.39
CA ARG A 81 15.21 4.40 21.30
C ARG A 81 15.18 3.47 20.08
N THR A 82 14.06 3.43 19.35
CA THR A 82 14.02 2.84 18.02
C THR A 82 14.90 3.62 17.05
N ARG A 83 15.45 2.94 16.03
CA ARG A 83 16.41 3.55 15.09
C ARG A 83 16.13 3.06 13.68
N ILE A 84 16.54 3.86 12.70
CA ILE A 84 16.77 3.34 11.35
C ILE A 84 18.00 2.42 11.38
N LEU A 85 17.89 1.20 10.86
CA LEU A 85 19.06 0.40 10.48
C LEU A 85 19.42 0.74 9.03
N TYR A 86 20.50 1.48 8.85
CA TYR A 86 21.00 1.89 7.55
C TYR A 86 22.09 0.93 7.06
N LEU A 87 21.87 0.34 5.89
CA LEU A 87 22.80 -0.56 5.21
C LEU A 87 23.45 0.19 4.04
N PRO A 88 24.72 0.61 4.12
CA PRO A 88 25.42 1.13 2.95
C PRO A 88 25.61 0.04 1.89
N ASN A 89 25.92 0.43 0.65
CA ASN A 89 26.18 -0.54 -0.42
C ASN A 89 27.27 -1.56 -0.02
N GLY A 90 27.03 -2.83 -0.34
CA GLY A 90 27.84 -3.98 0.02
C GLY A 90 27.07 -5.28 -0.14
N THR A 91 27.81 -6.38 -0.22
CA THR A 91 27.24 -7.74 -0.17
C THR A 91 27.49 -8.31 1.22
N TYR A 92 26.43 -8.53 1.98
CA TYR A 92 26.48 -9.04 3.34
C TYR A 92 26.21 -10.54 3.30
N ARG A 93 27.26 -11.35 3.49
CA ARG A 93 27.13 -12.80 3.48
C ARG A 93 26.51 -13.26 4.80
N LEU A 94 25.53 -14.15 4.69
CA LEU A 94 24.78 -14.72 5.79
C LEU A 94 24.94 -16.23 5.84
N THR A 95 24.93 -16.79 7.05
CA THR A 95 24.95 -18.24 7.31
C THR A 95 23.74 -18.71 8.12
N GLN A 96 22.94 -17.79 8.66
CA GLN A 96 21.72 -18.08 9.40
C GLN A 96 20.61 -17.09 9.04
N THR A 97 19.36 -17.49 9.26
CA THR A 97 18.19 -16.63 9.09
C THR A 97 18.31 -15.40 10.00
N LEU A 98 18.15 -14.21 9.43
CA LEU A 98 17.95 -12.99 10.22
C LEU A 98 16.52 -12.98 10.79
N VAL A 99 16.38 -12.82 12.09
CA VAL A 99 15.10 -12.93 12.79
C VAL A 99 14.74 -11.61 13.46
N VAL A 100 13.55 -11.08 13.19
CA VAL A 100 13.03 -9.97 13.98
C VAL A 100 12.28 -10.49 15.20
N ARG A 101 12.74 -10.08 16.38
CA ARG A 101 12.17 -10.51 17.67
C ARG A 101 11.21 -9.51 18.31
N SER A 102 11.26 -8.25 17.90
CA SER A 102 10.46 -7.16 18.48
C SER A 102 9.15 -6.90 17.76
N ARG A 103 8.13 -6.49 18.52
CA ARG A 103 6.78 -6.20 18.02
C ARG A 103 6.64 -4.94 17.17
N VAL A 104 7.58 -3.99 17.27
CA VAL A 104 7.55 -2.73 16.50
C VAL A 104 8.84 -2.61 15.71
N GLY A 105 8.73 -2.21 14.45
CA GLY A 105 9.86 -2.16 13.54
C GLY A 105 10.31 -3.58 13.14
N PRO A 106 11.45 -3.70 12.44
CA PRO A 106 12.48 -2.69 12.25
C PRO A 106 12.17 -1.68 11.14
N TRP A 107 12.98 -0.62 11.08
CA TRP A 107 13.11 0.26 9.93
C TRP A 107 14.46 0.05 9.25
N ILE A 108 14.53 -0.88 8.30
CA ILE A 108 15.72 -1.22 7.53
C ILE A 108 15.70 -0.47 6.19
N TYR A 109 16.74 0.31 5.94
CA TYR A 109 16.92 1.05 4.69
C TYR A 109 18.29 0.72 4.11
N GLY A 110 18.32 0.11 2.93
CA GLY A 110 19.53 0.00 2.13
C GLY A 110 19.81 1.28 1.35
N GLU A 111 21.07 1.62 1.14
CA GLU A 111 21.50 2.81 0.38
C GLU A 111 20.94 2.80 -1.05
N THR A 112 20.98 1.66 -1.73
CA THR A 112 20.32 1.42 -3.02
C THR A 112 19.84 -0.03 -3.12
N ARG A 113 18.77 -0.29 -3.90
CA ARG A 113 18.20 -1.64 -4.04
C ARG A 113 19.22 -2.67 -4.51
N ASP A 114 19.94 -2.35 -5.58
CA ASP A 114 20.84 -3.31 -6.22
C ASP A 114 22.26 -3.27 -5.64
N GLY A 115 22.61 -2.21 -4.89
CA GLY A 115 23.92 -2.07 -4.23
C GLY A 115 24.00 -2.68 -2.84
N VAL A 116 22.88 -2.91 -2.16
CA VAL A 116 22.81 -3.62 -0.87
C VAL A 116 22.28 -5.03 -1.09
N VAL A 117 23.10 -6.04 -0.85
CA VAL A 117 22.72 -7.44 -1.05
C VAL A 117 22.86 -8.23 0.25
N LEU A 118 21.74 -8.70 0.81
CA LEU A 118 21.72 -9.69 1.89
C LEU A 118 21.76 -11.07 1.24
N ARG A 119 22.91 -11.75 1.28
CA ARG A 119 23.14 -13.00 0.56
C ARG A 119 23.32 -14.18 1.49
N MET A 120 22.41 -15.14 1.45
CA MET A 120 22.59 -16.43 2.10
C MET A 120 23.70 -17.24 1.40
N THR A 121 24.49 -17.96 2.19
CA THR A 121 25.50 -18.91 1.69
C THR A 121 24.81 -20.04 0.90
N ASP A 122 25.40 -20.48 -0.20
CA ASP A 122 24.85 -21.58 -1.01
C ASP A 122 25.00 -22.93 -0.27
N GLY A 123 24.05 -23.85 -0.49
CA GLY A 123 24.16 -25.23 0.00
C GLY A 123 24.11 -25.38 1.52
N ILE A 124 23.39 -24.52 2.24
CA ILE A 124 23.15 -24.66 3.68
C ILE A 124 22.45 -26.00 3.94
N ALA A 125 23.11 -26.88 4.70
CA ALA A 125 22.58 -28.19 5.04
C ALA A 125 21.58 -28.15 6.22
N ASP A 126 21.66 -27.11 7.05
CA ASP A 126 20.78 -26.94 8.20
C ASP A 126 19.39 -26.48 7.77
N THR A 127 18.41 -27.39 7.84
CA THR A 127 17.02 -27.10 7.45
C THR A 127 16.30 -26.15 8.41
N GLN A 128 16.91 -25.78 9.55
CA GLN A 128 16.37 -24.74 10.44
C GLN A 128 16.65 -23.32 9.90
N VAL A 129 17.54 -23.17 8.94
CA VAL A 129 17.74 -21.93 8.20
C VAL A 129 16.68 -21.87 7.10
N THR A 130 15.54 -21.23 7.41
CA THR A 130 14.34 -21.31 6.58
C THR A 130 14.12 -20.13 5.63
N ALA A 131 14.80 -19.00 5.85
CA ALA A 131 14.72 -17.83 4.98
C ALA A 131 15.98 -16.96 5.11
N VAL A 132 16.20 -16.01 4.20
CA VAL A 132 17.24 -14.97 4.40
C VAL A 132 16.86 -14.10 5.59
N ILE A 133 15.61 -13.67 5.64
CA ILE A 133 15.03 -12.90 6.74
C ILE A 133 13.61 -13.38 7.05
N ARG A 134 13.32 -13.49 8.34
CA ARG A 134 12.00 -13.79 8.90
C ARG A 134 11.60 -12.67 9.85
N THR A 135 10.47 -12.02 9.58
CA THR A 135 10.00 -10.88 10.38
C THR A 135 9.05 -11.28 11.50
N LEU A 136 9.27 -12.48 12.06
CA LEU A 136 8.59 -13.05 13.22
C LEU A 136 9.59 -13.93 14.00
N PRO A 137 9.54 -14.00 15.34
CA PRO A 137 10.50 -14.78 16.12
C PRO A 137 10.50 -16.27 15.75
N ASP A 138 9.32 -16.83 15.52
CA ASP A 138 9.06 -18.25 15.34
C ASP A 138 7.98 -18.46 14.25
N ASP A 139 8.02 -19.63 13.61
CA ASP A 139 7.11 -20.04 12.53
C ASP A 139 5.95 -20.93 13.02
N SER A 140 5.98 -21.41 14.27
CA SER A 140 4.96 -22.30 14.82
C SER A 140 3.79 -21.55 15.47
N ASN A 141 4.03 -20.34 15.98
CA ASN A 141 3.01 -19.54 16.64
C ASN A 141 3.16 -18.05 16.35
N ALA A 142 2.14 -17.46 15.72
CA ALA A 142 2.06 -16.02 15.48
C ALA A 142 1.92 -15.20 16.78
N GLY A 143 1.40 -15.82 17.84
CA GLY A 143 1.12 -15.17 19.12
C GLY A 143 -0.02 -14.15 19.03
N SER A 144 0.32 -12.92 18.62
CA SER A 144 -0.60 -11.78 18.51
C SER A 144 -0.53 -11.15 17.13
N ALA A 145 -1.56 -10.40 16.74
CA ALA A 145 -1.54 -9.51 15.59
C ALA A 145 -0.76 -8.18 15.84
N ASP A 146 -0.13 -8.01 17.01
CA ASP A 146 0.57 -6.75 17.34
C ASP A 146 2.01 -6.66 16.83
N TRP A 147 2.21 -6.88 15.52
CA TRP A 147 3.53 -6.82 14.86
C TRP A 147 3.56 -5.66 13.84
N PHE A 148 3.80 -4.45 14.34
CA PHE A 148 3.53 -3.21 13.61
C PHE A 148 4.78 -2.54 13.03
N MET A 149 4.55 -1.66 12.03
CA MET A 149 5.46 -0.62 11.53
C MET A 149 6.77 -1.15 10.95
N ARG A 150 6.76 -2.35 10.36
CA ARG A 150 7.93 -2.98 9.75
C ARG A 150 8.21 -2.39 8.39
N ASN A 151 9.44 -1.92 8.19
CA ASN A 151 9.85 -1.26 6.97
C ASN A 151 11.15 -1.88 6.46
N LEU A 152 11.09 -2.61 5.35
CA LEU A 152 12.26 -3.13 4.64
C LEU A 152 12.30 -2.49 3.26
N ARG A 153 13.32 -1.65 3.02
CA ARG A 153 13.36 -0.76 1.87
C ARG A 153 14.71 -0.76 1.17
N ASN A 154 14.68 -0.65 -0.16
CA ASN A 154 15.85 -0.38 -1.00
C ASN A 154 16.99 -1.38 -0.80
N LEU A 155 16.71 -2.68 -0.91
CA LEU A 155 17.74 -3.72 -0.78
C LEU A 155 17.42 -4.95 -1.64
N THR A 156 18.43 -5.79 -1.84
CA THR A 156 18.30 -7.11 -2.47
C THR A 156 18.40 -8.21 -1.41
N ILE A 157 17.47 -9.15 -1.47
CA ILE A 157 17.46 -10.40 -0.72
C ILE A 157 17.86 -11.51 -1.69
N ASP A 158 18.95 -12.21 -1.41
CA ASP A 158 19.50 -13.26 -2.25
C ASP A 158 19.58 -14.57 -1.45
N SER A 159 18.69 -15.51 -1.75
CA SER A 159 18.63 -16.79 -1.03
C SER A 159 19.73 -17.76 -1.43
N GLY A 160 20.59 -17.39 -2.39
CA GLY A 160 21.56 -18.31 -2.97
C GLY A 160 20.90 -19.54 -3.58
N ASN A 161 21.65 -20.63 -3.64
CA ASN A 161 21.19 -21.94 -4.09
C ASN A 161 20.78 -22.84 -2.92
N ASN A 162 19.57 -22.60 -2.39
CA ASN A 162 19.03 -23.31 -1.22
C ASN A 162 17.54 -23.67 -1.46
N PRO A 163 17.24 -24.80 -2.13
CA PRO A 163 15.88 -25.12 -2.60
C PRO A 163 14.80 -25.21 -1.50
N HIS A 164 15.19 -25.43 -0.25
CA HIS A 164 14.26 -25.56 0.88
C HIS A 164 13.89 -24.22 1.53
N MET A 165 14.57 -23.12 1.18
CA MET A 165 14.44 -21.83 1.84
C MET A 165 13.50 -20.87 1.12
N ASP A 166 12.83 -20.01 1.87
CA ASP A 166 12.17 -18.84 1.30
C ASP A 166 13.18 -17.69 1.12
N GLY A 167 12.91 -16.76 0.20
CA GLY A 167 13.65 -15.50 0.15
C GLY A 167 13.39 -14.70 1.42
N ILE A 168 12.12 -14.38 1.65
CA ILE A 168 11.65 -13.69 2.86
C ILE A 168 10.37 -14.31 3.40
N ARG A 169 10.33 -14.51 4.72
CA ARG A 169 9.11 -14.78 5.49
C ARG A 169 8.60 -13.45 6.04
N TRP A 170 7.65 -12.85 5.31
CA TRP A 170 7.17 -11.49 5.51
C TRP A 170 5.91 -11.45 6.37
N PHE A 171 6.08 -10.95 7.59
CA PHE A 171 5.05 -10.75 8.60
C PHE A 171 5.02 -9.28 9.05
N SER A 172 3.87 -8.62 8.89
CA SER A 172 3.59 -7.29 9.42
C SER A 172 2.08 -7.04 9.45
N ASN A 173 1.63 -6.23 10.40
CA ASN A 173 0.24 -5.90 10.61
C ASN A 173 0.03 -4.40 10.70
N ASN A 174 -1.17 -3.95 10.31
CA ASN A 174 -1.68 -2.57 10.33
C ASN A 174 -0.93 -1.59 9.44
N SER A 175 0.36 -1.37 9.74
CA SER A 175 1.32 -0.68 8.89
C SER A 175 2.58 -1.54 8.76
N GLY A 176 3.05 -1.71 7.53
CA GLY A 176 4.35 -2.28 7.23
C GLY A 176 4.53 -2.58 5.76
N ALA A 177 5.68 -2.18 5.25
CA ALA A 177 6.01 -2.19 3.84
C ALA A 177 7.31 -2.93 3.54
N LEU A 178 7.22 -3.90 2.63
CA LEU A 178 8.35 -4.38 1.84
C LEU A 178 8.35 -3.59 0.52
N LYS A 179 9.26 -2.62 0.39
CA LYS A 179 9.18 -1.62 -0.69
C LYS A 179 10.49 -1.39 -1.42
N ASN A 180 10.45 -1.40 -2.75
CA ASN A 180 11.64 -1.29 -3.61
C ASN A 180 12.70 -2.33 -3.24
N VAL A 181 12.28 -3.60 -3.26
CA VAL A 181 13.12 -4.75 -2.89
C VAL A 181 13.24 -5.72 -4.06
N ARG A 182 14.43 -6.25 -4.29
CA ARG A 182 14.63 -7.40 -5.18
C ARG A 182 14.78 -8.66 -4.34
N VAL A 183 14.08 -9.73 -4.70
CA VAL A 183 14.25 -11.06 -4.11
C VAL A 183 14.70 -12.01 -5.20
N ARG A 184 15.84 -12.69 -5.03
CA ARG A 184 16.36 -13.62 -6.05
C ARG A 184 16.96 -14.87 -5.44
N GLY A 185 17.01 -15.94 -6.23
CA GLY A 185 17.73 -17.16 -5.88
C GLY A 185 17.02 -18.43 -6.31
N ASN A 186 17.52 -19.57 -5.84
CA ASN A 186 16.94 -20.89 -6.07
C ASN A 186 16.39 -21.45 -4.75
N GLY A 187 15.26 -20.90 -4.29
CA GLY A 187 14.55 -21.33 -3.09
C GLY A 187 13.13 -21.84 -3.38
N ALA A 188 12.34 -22.03 -2.32
CA ALA A 188 10.94 -22.47 -2.40
C ALA A 188 10.00 -21.32 -2.74
N ILE A 189 9.94 -20.27 -1.90
CA ILE A 189 9.04 -19.13 -2.10
C ILE A 189 9.83 -17.81 -2.04
N GLY A 190 9.64 -16.92 -3.02
CA GLY A 190 10.30 -15.61 -3.02
C GLY A 190 9.86 -14.77 -1.82
N VAL A 191 8.57 -14.41 -1.78
CA VAL A 191 7.93 -13.70 -0.65
C VAL A 191 6.84 -14.58 -0.06
N ASN A 192 7.10 -15.15 1.11
CA ASN A 192 6.15 -15.97 1.84
C ASN A 192 5.44 -15.12 2.91
N ILE A 193 4.20 -14.75 2.64
CA ILE A 193 3.34 -13.97 3.55
C ILE A 193 2.45 -14.90 4.37
N GLY A 194 2.16 -16.10 3.86
CA GLY A 194 1.27 -17.08 4.48
C GLY A 194 1.94 -18.11 5.39
N PHE A 195 3.15 -17.84 5.89
CA PHE A 195 3.90 -18.80 6.72
C PHE A 195 3.38 -18.89 8.17
N ALA A 196 2.68 -17.86 8.65
CA ALA A 196 2.08 -17.82 9.97
C ALA A 196 0.72 -17.09 9.92
N GLY A 197 -0.23 -17.54 10.74
CA GLY A 197 -1.55 -16.88 10.87
C GLY A 197 -1.46 -15.49 11.52
N GLN A 198 -2.55 -14.72 11.56
CA GLN A 198 -2.59 -13.35 12.11
C GLN A 198 -1.69 -12.30 11.44
N ASN A 199 -1.09 -12.63 10.29
CA ASN A 199 -0.38 -11.65 9.48
C ASN A 199 -1.38 -10.77 8.71
N GLY A 200 -0.99 -9.57 8.29
CA GLY A 200 -1.82 -8.62 7.56
C GLY A 200 -2.67 -7.68 8.45
N PRO A 201 -3.12 -6.56 7.88
CA PRO A 201 -2.82 -6.08 6.53
C PRO A 201 -1.37 -5.59 6.42
N ASN A 202 -0.75 -5.82 5.25
CA ASN A 202 0.60 -5.33 4.94
C ASN A 202 0.73 -5.01 3.45
N LEU A 203 1.85 -4.36 3.09
CA LEU A 203 2.15 -3.91 1.75
C LEU A 203 3.42 -4.57 1.20
N VAL A 204 3.32 -5.09 -0.02
CA VAL A 204 4.46 -5.41 -0.88
C VAL A 204 4.36 -4.51 -2.12
N GLN A 205 5.36 -3.64 -2.31
CA GLN A 205 5.30 -2.60 -3.33
C GLN A 205 6.62 -2.44 -4.09
N ASP A 206 6.58 -2.30 -5.41
CA ASP A 206 7.79 -2.09 -6.22
C ASP A 206 8.81 -3.24 -5.99
N VAL A 207 8.32 -4.49 -6.00
CA VAL A 207 9.13 -5.69 -5.70
C VAL A 207 9.32 -6.54 -6.94
N THR A 208 10.58 -6.89 -7.20
CA THR A 208 10.96 -7.86 -8.23
C THR A 208 11.37 -9.19 -7.60
N ILE A 209 10.78 -10.30 -8.04
CA ILE A 209 11.17 -11.67 -7.64
C ILE A 209 11.74 -12.42 -8.85
N GLU A 210 12.90 -13.06 -8.69
CA GLU A 210 13.57 -13.83 -9.76
C GLU A 210 13.96 -15.24 -9.27
N GLY A 211 13.38 -16.27 -9.90
CA GLY A 211 13.53 -17.67 -9.52
C GLY A 211 12.42 -18.16 -8.58
N PHE A 212 12.76 -19.08 -7.68
CA PHE A 212 11.86 -19.78 -6.74
C PHE A 212 10.82 -20.72 -7.38
N ASP A 213 10.20 -21.60 -6.58
CA ASP A 213 9.05 -22.40 -7.07
C ASP A 213 7.81 -21.51 -7.19
N THR A 214 7.54 -20.73 -6.15
CA THR A 214 6.45 -19.75 -6.11
C THR A 214 7.03 -18.36 -5.90
N GLY A 215 6.58 -17.37 -6.68
CA GLY A 215 7.02 -15.99 -6.50
C GLY A 215 6.51 -15.40 -5.18
N ILE A 216 5.19 -15.32 -5.00
CA ILE A 216 4.53 -14.83 -3.77
C ILE A 216 3.47 -15.82 -3.30
N ARG A 217 3.45 -16.11 -2.00
CA ARG A 217 2.38 -16.88 -1.34
C ARG A 217 1.66 -16.03 -0.30
N ALA A 218 0.35 -15.83 -0.49
CA ALA A 218 -0.54 -15.17 0.48
C ALA A 218 -1.64 -16.15 0.93
N ALA A 219 -1.57 -16.62 2.18
CA ALA A 219 -2.38 -17.74 2.65
C ALA A 219 -2.72 -17.63 4.15
N TRP A 220 -4.00 -17.72 4.53
CA TRP A 220 -4.44 -17.75 5.93
C TRP A 220 -4.11 -16.49 6.77
N ILE A 221 -4.22 -15.31 6.14
CA ILE A 221 -3.86 -13.99 6.69
C ILE A 221 -5.01 -12.99 6.60
N TRP A 222 -4.85 -11.83 7.24
CA TRP A 222 -5.85 -10.76 7.44
C TRP A 222 -5.82 -9.70 6.33
N GLY A 223 -5.40 -10.12 5.14
CA GLY A 223 -5.30 -9.31 3.94
C GLY A 223 -3.87 -8.91 3.59
N THR A 224 -3.60 -8.66 2.31
CA THR A 224 -2.33 -8.08 1.85
C THR A 224 -2.53 -7.27 0.56
N THR A 225 -1.65 -6.30 0.35
CA THR A 225 -1.67 -5.41 -0.81
C THR A 225 -0.43 -5.66 -1.65
N LEU A 226 -0.61 -5.96 -2.93
CA LEU A 226 0.46 -6.15 -3.91
C LEU A 226 0.38 -5.02 -4.95
N SER A 227 1.43 -4.21 -5.06
CA SER A 227 1.43 -3.06 -5.98
C SER A 227 2.73 -3.04 -6.77
N ARG A 228 2.62 -3.09 -8.11
CA ARG A 228 3.78 -3.04 -9.02
C ARG A 228 4.78 -4.15 -8.71
N ILE A 229 4.32 -5.38 -8.94
CA ILE A 229 5.08 -6.59 -8.66
C ILE A 229 5.55 -7.19 -9.98
N THR A 230 6.83 -7.52 -10.07
CA THR A 230 7.39 -8.27 -11.19
C THR A 230 7.92 -9.60 -10.72
N ILE A 231 7.50 -10.70 -11.34
CA ILE A 231 7.96 -12.06 -11.03
C ILE A 231 8.51 -12.68 -12.30
N ARG A 232 9.73 -13.21 -12.24
CA ARG A 232 10.39 -13.87 -13.37
C ARG A 232 10.83 -15.27 -12.99
N HIS A 233 10.60 -16.22 -13.90
CA HIS A 233 11.15 -17.57 -13.78
C HIS A 233 10.75 -18.31 -12.50
N ALA A 234 9.54 -18.06 -11.98
CA ALA A 234 8.97 -18.94 -10.95
C ALA A 234 8.67 -20.31 -11.58
N ARG A 235 9.13 -21.39 -10.95
CA ARG A 235 9.08 -22.74 -11.55
C ARG A 235 7.69 -23.36 -11.55
N THR A 236 6.80 -22.91 -10.67
CA THR A 236 5.42 -23.39 -10.57
C THR A 236 4.43 -22.27 -10.88
N GLU A 237 4.44 -21.19 -10.10
CA GLU A 237 3.47 -20.11 -10.25
C GLU A 237 3.98 -18.76 -9.72
N GLY A 238 3.50 -17.67 -10.33
CA GLY A 238 3.83 -16.32 -9.89
C GLY A 238 3.26 -16.02 -8.51
N VAL A 239 1.94 -15.91 -8.41
CA VAL A 239 1.22 -15.59 -7.17
C VAL A 239 0.25 -16.72 -6.81
N TYR A 240 0.31 -17.16 -5.55
CA TYR A 240 -0.63 -18.12 -4.98
C TYR A 240 -1.43 -17.49 -3.83
N VAL A 241 -2.76 -17.55 -3.94
CA VAL A 241 -3.70 -16.98 -2.97
C VAL A 241 -4.70 -18.02 -2.49
N ASN A 242 -4.84 -18.15 -1.16
CA ASN A 242 -5.95 -18.86 -0.52
C ASN A 242 -6.28 -18.25 0.85
N ALA A 243 -7.48 -18.52 1.40
CA ALA A 243 -7.89 -18.11 2.76
C ALA A 243 -7.59 -16.65 3.17
N THR A 244 -7.54 -15.71 2.21
CA THR A 244 -7.24 -14.30 2.46
C THR A 244 -7.80 -13.39 1.37
N ALA A 245 -7.82 -12.07 1.62
CA ALA A 245 -8.16 -11.06 0.61
C ALA A 245 -6.88 -10.38 0.10
N VAL A 246 -6.75 -10.22 -1.21
CA VAL A 246 -5.58 -9.60 -1.85
C VAL A 246 -6.02 -8.56 -2.87
N GLY A 247 -5.60 -7.31 -2.66
CA GLY A 247 -5.65 -6.27 -3.69
C GLY A 247 -4.35 -6.28 -4.50
N ILE A 248 -4.45 -6.37 -5.83
CA ILE A 248 -3.30 -6.41 -6.74
C ILE A 248 -3.44 -5.32 -7.81
N GLU A 249 -2.40 -4.49 -7.97
CA GLU A 249 -2.23 -3.64 -9.16
C GLU A 249 -0.90 -3.91 -9.87
N ASP A 250 -0.87 -3.74 -11.20
CA ASP A 250 0.33 -3.85 -12.06
C ASP A 250 1.17 -5.09 -11.72
N LEU A 251 0.57 -6.27 -11.89
CA LEU A 251 1.24 -7.55 -11.72
C LEU A 251 1.85 -8.01 -13.04
N ARG A 252 3.16 -8.21 -13.05
CA ARG A 252 3.91 -8.73 -14.20
C ARG A 252 4.46 -10.09 -13.86
N VAL A 253 4.15 -11.09 -14.69
CA VAL A 253 4.71 -12.43 -14.54
C VAL A 253 5.30 -12.88 -15.86
N GLU A 254 6.60 -13.14 -15.85
CA GLU A 254 7.39 -13.48 -17.03
C GLU A 254 7.97 -14.88 -16.85
N HIS A 255 7.88 -15.71 -17.90
CA HIS A 255 8.53 -17.01 -17.97
C HIS A 255 8.22 -17.95 -16.80
N SER A 256 6.98 -17.92 -16.31
CA SER A 256 6.49 -18.80 -15.24
C SER A 256 5.29 -19.59 -15.75
N PRO A 257 5.16 -20.90 -15.48
CA PRO A 257 4.11 -21.74 -16.06
C PRO A 257 2.69 -21.23 -15.83
N ARG A 258 2.48 -20.55 -14.70
CA ARG A 258 1.23 -19.90 -14.30
C ARG A 258 1.51 -18.55 -13.68
N ALA A 259 0.65 -17.56 -13.94
CA ALA A 259 0.77 -16.24 -13.36
C ALA A 259 0.10 -16.14 -11.99
N LEU A 260 -1.15 -16.59 -11.88
CA LEU A 260 -1.95 -16.47 -10.66
C LEU A 260 -2.75 -17.75 -10.42
N ARG A 261 -2.70 -18.26 -9.19
CA ARG A 261 -3.60 -19.30 -8.69
C ARG A 261 -4.38 -18.76 -7.50
N ASN A 262 -5.70 -18.75 -7.61
CA ASN A 262 -6.62 -18.35 -6.55
C ASN A 262 -7.58 -19.49 -6.24
N GLU A 263 -7.61 -19.98 -4.99
CA GLU A 263 -8.38 -21.18 -4.68
C GLU A 263 -9.08 -21.23 -3.32
N PHE A 264 -9.98 -22.21 -3.21
CA PHE A 264 -10.51 -22.72 -1.95
C PHE A 264 -9.60 -23.82 -1.39
N PRO A 265 -9.02 -23.65 -0.18
CA PRO A 265 -8.12 -24.64 0.40
C PRO A 265 -8.85 -25.82 1.07
N ASN A 266 -10.16 -25.71 1.30
CA ASN A 266 -11.00 -26.73 1.93
C ASN A 266 -12.47 -26.57 1.51
N ASP A 267 -13.35 -27.43 2.04
CA ASP A 267 -14.79 -27.45 1.81
C ASP A 267 -15.55 -26.33 2.55
N TRP A 268 -14.87 -25.44 3.27
CA TRP A 268 -15.50 -24.31 3.93
C TRP A 268 -15.64 -23.15 2.95
N THR A 269 -16.88 -22.93 2.50
CA THR A 269 -17.31 -22.03 1.41
C THR A 269 -16.74 -20.60 1.45
N TRP A 270 -16.24 -20.11 2.60
CA TRP A 270 -15.77 -18.73 2.78
C TRP A 270 -14.31 -18.59 3.23
N TRP A 271 -13.56 -19.69 3.19
CA TRP A 271 -12.12 -19.72 3.46
C TRP A 271 -11.27 -19.79 2.18
N GLY A 272 -11.84 -19.38 1.05
CA GLY A 272 -11.10 -19.22 -0.21
C GLY A 272 -10.27 -17.93 -0.29
N GLY A 273 -9.47 -17.84 -1.34
CA GLY A 273 -8.82 -16.61 -1.74
C GLY A 273 -9.81 -15.64 -2.40
N VAL A 274 -9.73 -14.36 -2.01
CA VAL A 274 -10.53 -13.27 -2.57
C VAL A 274 -9.58 -12.27 -3.22
N VAL A 275 -9.56 -12.20 -4.54
CA VAL A 275 -8.60 -11.37 -5.29
C VAL A 275 -9.31 -10.27 -6.06
N ALA A 276 -8.79 -9.05 -5.97
CA ALA A 276 -9.08 -7.97 -6.91
C ALA A 276 -7.79 -7.60 -7.65
N LEU A 277 -7.73 -7.91 -8.94
CA LEU A 277 -6.59 -7.64 -9.83
C LEU A 277 -6.94 -6.52 -10.81
N VAL A 278 -6.11 -5.48 -10.88
CA VAL A 278 -6.17 -4.45 -11.92
C VAL A 278 -4.81 -4.24 -12.58
N GLY A 279 -4.74 -4.45 -13.89
CA GLY A 279 -3.47 -4.38 -14.61
C GLY A 279 -2.64 -5.64 -14.40
N GLY A 280 -2.65 -6.54 -15.38
CA GLY A 280 -1.82 -7.73 -15.40
C GLY A 280 -1.13 -7.90 -16.75
N SER A 281 0.17 -8.24 -16.74
CA SER A 281 0.92 -8.56 -17.96
C SER A 281 1.64 -9.89 -17.76
N PHE A 282 1.12 -10.95 -18.38
CA PHE A 282 1.64 -12.31 -18.21
C PHE A 282 2.21 -12.83 -19.52
N THR A 283 3.49 -13.19 -19.55
CA THR A 283 4.17 -13.54 -20.80
C THR A 283 5.08 -14.75 -20.67
N GLY A 284 5.14 -15.57 -21.71
CA GLY A 284 6.10 -16.69 -21.80
C GLY A 284 5.76 -17.85 -20.85
N GLY A 285 4.48 -18.05 -20.56
CA GLY A 285 4.00 -19.14 -19.72
C GLY A 285 4.03 -20.52 -20.35
N ALA A 286 3.35 -21.48 -19.71
CA ALA A 286 3.20 -22.82 -20.24
C ALA A 286 2.06 -22.86 -21.28
N PRO A 287 2.31 -23.30 -22.53
CA PRO A 287 1.32 -23.24 -23.62
C PRO A 287 0.16 -24.22 -23.44
N ASP A 288 0.26 -25.17 -22.52
CA ASP A 288 -0.76 -26.15 -22.15
C ASP A 288 -1.51 -25.79 -20.86
N GLN A 289 -1.22 -24.62 -20.27
CA GLN A 289 -1.87 -24.14 -19.05
C GLN A 289 -2.46 -22.73 -19.21
N PRO A 290 -3.55 -22.41 -18.48
CA PRO A 290 -4.06 -21.05 -18.43
C PRO A 290 -3.14 -20.14 -17.59
N ALA A 291 -3.11 -18.84 -17.90
CA ALA A 291 -2.34 -17.86 -17.15
C ALA A 291 -2.85 -17.70 -15.70
N ILE A 292 -4.17 -17.66 -15.55
CA ILE A 292 -4.85 -17.63 -14.25
C ILE A 292 -5.66 -18.92 -14.05
N VAL A 293 -5.53 -19.53 -12.87
CA VAL A 293 -6.46 -20.58 -12.39
C VAL A 293 -7.25 -20.03 -11.21
N ASN A 294 -8.57 -19.99 -11.33
CA ASN A 294 -9.45 -19.49 -10.30
C ASN A 294 -10.54 -20.48 -9.92
N THR A 295 -10.53 -20.97 -8.68
CA THR A 295 -11.66 -21.70 -8.12
C THR A 295 -12.45 -20.88 -7.10
N SER A 296 -12.01 -19.66 -6.77
CA SER A 296 -12.58 -18.82 -5.71
C SER A 296 -13.01 -17.42 -6.18
N VAL A 297 -13.08 -16.43 -5.30
CA VAL A 297 -13.60 -15.08 -5.64
C VAL A 297 -12.52 -14.29 -6.36
N LEU A 298 -12.79 -13.88 -7.60
CA LEU A 298 -11.90 -13.08 -8.42
C LEU A 298 -12.66 -11.94 -9.11
N TYR A 299 -12.12 -10.74 -8.96
CA TYR A 299 -12.31 -9.62 -9.87
C TYR A 299 -11.01 -9.39 -10.62
N ALA A 300 -11.05 -9.30 -11.96
CA ALA A 300 -9.87 -8.96 -12.75
C ALA A 300 -10.23 -7.96 -13.85
N ARG A 301 -9.41 -6.93 -14.06
CA ARG A 301 -9.56 -6.01 -15.20
C ARG A 301 -8.22 -5.60 -15.80
N HIS A 302 -8.22 -5.33 -17.10
CA HIS A 302 -7.03 -4.97 -17.89
C HIS A 302 -5.88 -5.98 -17.71
N VAL A 303 -6.13 -7.25 -18.03
CA VAL A 303 -5.10 -8.30 -18.01
C VAL A 303 -4.77 -8.71 -19.44
N GLU A 304 -3.50 -8.72 -19.77
CA GLU A 304 -2.96 -9.20 -21.05
C GLU A 304 -2.09 -10.43 -20.82
N THR A 305 -2.23 -11.42 -21.71
CA THR A 305 -1.55 -12.71 -21.60
C THR A 305 -0.96 -13.14 -22.94
N SER A 306 0.21 -13.78 -22.90
CA SER A 306 0.84 -14.39 -24.08
C SER A 306 1.65 -15.64 -23.70
N GLY A 307 1.58 -16.67 -24.55
CA GLY A 307 2.27 -17.94 -24.32
C GLY A 307 1.54 -18.92 -23.38
N PHE A 308 0.26 -18.68 -23.09
CA PHE A 308 -0.61 -19.56 -22.30
C PHE A 308 -1.70 -20.16 -23.18
N LEU A 309 -2.30 -21.28 -22.73
CA LEU A 309 -3.45 -21.91 -23.39
C LEU A 309 -4.68 -20.99 -23.41
N ALA A 310 -4.89 -20.24 -22.33
CA ALA A 310 -6.01 -19.33 -22.10
C ALA A 310 -5.59 -18.24 -21.09
N ALA A 311 -6.27 -17.09 -21.08
CA ALA A 311 -5.99 -16.08 -20.05
C ALA A 311 -6.46 -16.53 -18.66
N LEU A 312 -7.60 -17.20 -18.57
CA LEU A 312 -8.20 -17.62 -17.31
C LEU A 312 -8.98 -18.91 -17.45
N HIS A 313 -8.71 -19.89 -16.60
CA HIS A 313 -9.61 -21.01 -16.34
C HIS A 313 -10.31 -20.79 -14.99
N SER A 314 -11.64 -20.85 -14.96
CA SER A 314 -12.39 -20.76 -13.71
C SER A 314 -13.52 -21.77 -13.59
N SER A 315 -13.63 -22.38 -12.40
CA SER A 315 -14.74 -23.25 -12.01
C SER A 315 -15.92 -22.49 -11.38
N THR A 316 -15.86 -21.16 -11.36
CA THR A 316 -16.92 -20.29 -10.79
C THR A 316 -17.97 -19.93 -11.83
N PRO A 317 -19.12 -19.34 -11.45
CA PRO A 317 -20.15 -18.91 -12.40
C PRO A 317 -19.65 -17.98 -13.52
N GLY A 318 -18.55 -17.25 -13.31
CA GLY A 318 -17.92 -16.40 -14.33
C GLY A 318 -17.27 -17.16 -15.50
N GLY A 319 -16.99 -18.47 -15.33
CA GLY A 319 -16.44 -19.32 -16.39
C GLY A 319 -15.01 -18.97 -16.81
N THR A 320 -14.58 -19.60 -17.90
CA THR A 320 -13.23 -19.52 -18.51
C THR A 320 -13.17 -18.42 -19.58
N ILE A 321 -12.01 -17.77 -19.72
CA ILE A 321 -11.70 -16.81 -20.78
C ILE A 321 -10.48 -17.31 -21.58
N ASP A 322 -10.74 -17.77 -22.81
CA ASP A 322 -9.69 -18.26 -23.72
C ASP A 322 -8.92 -17.13 -24.40
N ALA A 323 -9.57 -15.98 -24.60
CA ALA A 323 -8.96 -14.82 -25.24
C ALA A 323 -7.74 -14.31 -24.45
N PRO A 324 -6.70 -13.79 -25.11
CA PRO A 324 -5.47 -13.36 -24.44
C PRO A 324 -5.64 -12.10 -23.59
N VAL A 325 -6.79 -11.42 -23.68
CA VAL A 325 -7.09 -10.18 -22.97
C VAL A 325 -8.34 -10.36 -22.12
N ILE A 326 -8.26 -9.90 -20.87
CA ILE A 326 -9.39 -9.76 -19.95
C ILE A 326 -9.62 -8.26 -19.74
N GLU A 327 -10.63 -7.71 -20.40
CA GLU A 327 -11.06 -6.32 -20.20
C GLU A 327 -11.59 -6.13 -18.77
N GLU A 328 -12.59 -6.91 -18.38
CA GLU A 328 -13.14 -6.98 -17.03
C GLU A 328 -13.82 -8.34 -16.81
N TYR A 329 -13.58 -8.97 -15.66
CA TYR A 329 -14.07 -10.30 -15.30
C TYR A 329 -14.59 -10.32 -13.85
N LEU A 330 -15.69 -11.04 -13.66
CA LEU A 330 -16.30 -11.32 -12.37
C LEU A 330 -16.47 -12.83 -12.20
N SER A 331 -15.89 -13.41 -11.15
CA SER A 331 -16.09 -14.83 -10.85
C SER A 331 -17.53 -15.13 -10.38
N HIS A 332 -18.21 -14.16 -9.79
CA HIS A 332 -19.58 -14.25 -9.28
C HIS A 332 -20.41 -13.05 -9.73
N PRO A 333 -21.75 -13.18 -9.83
CA PRO A 333 -22.63 -12.08 -10.21
C PRO A 333 -22.43 -10.82 -9.35
N VAL A 334 -22.55 -9.66 -10.00
CA VAL A 334 -22.50 -8.35 -9.32
C VAL A 334 -23.55 -8.24 -8.22
N GLN A 335 -23.14 -7.69 -7.08
CA GLN A 335 -24.05 -7.27 -6.02
C GLN A 335 -24.47 -5.82 -6.27
N ARG A 336 -25.78 -5.56 -6.27
CA ARG A 336 -26.35 -4.23 -6.47
C ARG A 336 -27.73 -4.17 -5.85
N LEU A 337 -28.12 -3.01 -5.31
CA LEU A 337 -29.46 -2.83 -4.73
C LEU A 337 -30.50 -2.33 -5.73
N PHE A 338 -30.06 -1.76 -6.85
CA PHE A 338 -30.91 -1.26 -7.91
C PHE A 338 -30.48 -1.85 -9.25
N ASP A 339 -31.44 -2.30 -10.04
CA ASP A 339 -31.18 -3.05 -11.28
C ASP A 339 -30.56 -2.21 -12.40
N ASP A 340 -30.67 -0.89 -12.30
CA ASP A 340 -30.06 0.09 -13.18
C ASP A 340 -28.56 0.31 -12.90
N ALA A 341 -28.05 -0.15 -11.75
CA ALA A 341 -26.63 -0.05 -11.43
C ALA A 341 -25.81 -0.95 -12.38
N PRO A 342 -24.68 -0.47 -12.94
CA PRO A 342 -23.89 -1.23 -13.90
C PRO A 342 -23.33 -2.53 -13.32
N ALA A 343 -23.10 -3.53 -14.17
CA ALA A 343 -22.39 -4.76 -13.80
C ALA A 343 -20.87 -4.66 -14.01
N ARG A 344 -20.30 -3.46 -13.77
CA ARG A 344 -18.88 -3.13 -13.96
C ARG A 344 -18.40 -2.17 -12.88
N GLY A 345 -17.09 -2.16 -12.63
CA GLY A 345 -16.42 -1.20 -11.75
C GLY A 345 -16.57 0.24 -12.22
N LEU A 346 -16.13 1.18 -11.37
CA LEU A 346 -16.17 2.61 -11.69
C LEU A 346 -15.10 3.01 -12.70
N HIS A 347 -13.98 2.28 -12.72
CA HIS A 347 -12.83 2.57 -13.56
C HIS A 347 -12.27 3.96 -13.27
N LEU A 348 -12.14 4.31 -11.97
CA LEU A 348 -11.49 5.57 -11.61
C LEU A 348 -10.02 5.53 -12.08
N PRO A 349 -9.44 6.67 -12.48
CA PRO A 349 -8.03 6.74 -12.85
C PRO A 349 -7.15 6.22 -11.72
N ILE A 350 -6.16 5.39 -12.07
CA ILE A 350 -5.18 4.84 -11.16
C ILE A 350 -3.89 5.63 -11.34
N GLU A 351 -3.49 6.35 -10.30
CA GLU A 351 -2.25 7.13 -10.32
C GLU A 351 -1.25 6.53 -9.31
N PRO A 352 0.01 6.28 -9.72
CA PRO A 352 1.07 5.90 -8.80
C PRO A 352 1.47 7.08 -7.91
N GLU A 353 2.06 6.79 -6.74
CA GLU A 353 2.61 7.86 -5.90
C GLU A 353 3.66 8.68 -6.68
N PRO A 354 3.71 10.01 -6.53
CA PRO A 354 4.76 10.81 -7.12
C PRO A 354 6.10 10.41 -6.51
N VAL A 355 7.08 10.06 -7.34
CA VAL A 355 8.46 9.84 -6.87
C VAL A 355 9.02 11.17 -6.37
N MET A 356 9.42 11.18 -5.09
CA MET A 356 10.10 12.29 -4.45
C MET A 356 11.60 12.00 -4.40
N ALA A 357 12.43 12.93 -4.87
CA ALA A 357 13.87 12.81 -4.70
C ALA A 357 14.22 12.76 -3.21
N TRP A 358 15.03 11.78 -2.81
CA TRP A 358 15.59 11.73 -1.47
C TRP A 358 16.60 12.87 -1.30
N GLU A 359 16.57 13.56 -0.16
CA GLU A 359 17.55 14.61 0.13
C GLU A 359 18.90 13.98 0.47
N THR A 360 19.84 14.05 -0.47
CA THR A 360 21.17 13.45 -0.32
C THR A 360 22.21 14.41 0.25
N ASN A 361 21.93 15.71 0.27
CA ASN A 361 22.73 16.68 0.99
C ASN A 361 22.32 16.71 2.47
N LEU A 362 23.14 16.12 3.33
CA LEU A 362 22.86 16.04 4.77
C LEU A 362 22.75 17.42 5.45
N SER A 363 23.29 18.50 4.87
CA SER A 363 23.10 19.86 5.42
C SER A 363 21.66 20.36 5.31
N ASN A 364 20.85 19.75 4.44
CA ASN A 364 19.44 20.09 4.21
C ASN A 364 18.47 19.34 5.14
N TRP A 365 19.01 18.61 6.12
CA TRP A 365 18.26 17.94 7.17
C TRP A 365 18.29 18.80 8.45
N ILE A 366 17.15 18.91 9.12
CA ILE A 366 17.00 19.57 10.42
C ILE A 366 16.24 18.66 11.39
N SER A 367 16.78 18.48 12.60
CA SER A 367 16.08 17.81 13.70
C SER A 367 15.13 18.79 14.40
N VAL A 368 13.92 18.34 14.73
CA VAL A 368 13.00 19.11 15.59
C VAL A 368 13.57 19.33 17.00
N GLN A 369 14.44 18.44 17.50
CA GLN A 369 15.03 18.58 18.83
C GLN A 369 16.03 19.74 18.90
N ALA A 370 16.63 20.14 17.78
CA ALA A 370 17.49 21.32 17.72
C ALA A 370 16.73 22.63 17.99
N PHE A 371 15.41 22.59 17.95
CA PHE A 371 14.50 23.71 18.18
C PHE A 371 13.70 23.57 19.47
N GLY A 372 14.05 22.59 20.32
CA GLY A 372 13.47 22.43 21.65
C GLY A 372 12.30 21.47 21.73
N ALA A 373 12.01 20.68 20.69
CA ALA A 373 11.01 19.61 20.79
C ALA A 373 11.56 18.47 21.67
N VAL A 374 10.81 18.03 22.68
CA VAL A 374 11.27 17.03 23.65
C VAL A 374 10.21 15.94 23.80
N PRO A 375 10.46 14.72 23.29
CA PRO A 375 9.46 13.67 23.41
C PRO A 375 9.32 13.20 24.86
N GLY A 376 8.09 12.94 25.29
CA GLY A 376 7.79 12.32 26.59
C GLY A 376 7.80 13.26 27.78
N ASP A 377 7.91 14.58 27.58
CA ASP A 377 7.74 15.55 28.68
C ASP A 377 6.29 16.08 28.79
N ASN A 378 5.41 15.63 27.89
CA ASN A 378 4.00 16.06 27.75
C ASN A 378 3.82 17.58 27.58
N ARG A 379 4.84 18.31 27.13
CA ARG A 379 4.72 19.72 26.77
C ARG A 379 4.39 19.86 25.29
N ASP A 380 3.71 20.94 24.94
CA ASP A 380 3.37 21.22 23.55
C ASP A 380 4.64 21.51 22.72
N ASP A 381 4.97 20.59 21.81
CA ASP A 381 6.10 20.71 20.89
C ASP A 381 5.74 21.51 19.62
N THR A 382 4.48 21.92 19.46
CA THR A 382 4.03 22.67 18.27
C THR A 382 4.92 23.88 17.96
N PRO A 383 5.27 24.75 18.92
CA PRO A 383 6.15 25.90 18.64
C PRO A 383 7.54 25.50 18.17
N ALA A 384 8.12 24.45 18.77
CA ALA A 384 9.45 23.96 18.41
C ALA A 384 9.46 23.31 17.02
N ILE A 385 8.44 22.51 16.70
CA ILE A 385 8.28 21.89 15.38
C ILE A 385 8.06 22.96 14.31
N GLN A 386 7.22 23.97 14.57
CA GLN A 386 7.05 25.09 13.64
C GLN A 386 8.35 25.86 13.43
N ALA A 387 9.09 26.17 14.51
CA ALA A 387 10.37 26.86 14.41
C ALA A 387 11.40 26.08 13.57
N ALA A 388 11.41 24.75 13.67
CA ALA A 388 12.26 23.90 12.82
C ALA A 388 11.88 24.00 11.34
N VAL A 389 10.57 24.00 11.02
CA VAL A 389 10.07 24.20 9.66
C VAL A 389 10.43 25.58 9.13
N ASP A 390 10.22 26.64 9.92
CA ASP A 390 10.51 28.02 9.54
C ASP A 390 12.00 28.22 9.26
N ALA A 391 12.87 27.71 10.14
CA ALA A 391 14.31 27.78 9.97
C ALA A 391 14.78 26.97 8.76
N ALA A 392 14.18 25.80 8.50
CA ALA A 392 14.48 25.01 7.31
C ALA A 392 14.09 25.78 6.04
N ALA A 393 12.88 26.32 5.97
CA ALA A 393 12.40 27.10 4.84
C ALA A 393 13.27 28.34 4.58
N ALA A 394 13.62 29.10 5.63
CA ALA A 394 14.48 30.28 5.52
C ALA A 394 15.89 29.95 5.01
N ALA A 395 16.42 28.77 5.35
CA ALA A 395 17.72 28.30 4.91
C ALA A 395 17.68 27.49 3.60
N GLY A 396 16.52 27.35 2.95
CA GLY A 396 16.36 26.55 1.73
C GLY A 396 16.52 25.03 1.94
N LYS A 397 16.44 24.56 3.18
CA LYS A 397 16.53 23.14 3.53
C LYS A 397 15.19 22.45 3.29
N THR A 398 15.23 21.15 3.05
CA THR A 398 14.06 20.44 2.49
C THR A 398 13.46 19.41 3.43
N THR A 399 14.22 18.95 4.43
CA THR A 399 13.84 17.81 5.27
C THR A 399 13.89 18.17 6.75
N VAL A 400 12.76 17.99 7.43
CA VAL A 400 12.64 18.09 8.89
C VAL A 400 12.40 16.69 9.43
N TYR A 401 13.15 16.27 10.44
CA TYR A 401 13.05 14.91 10.97
C TYR A 401 12.82 14.86 12.48
N PHE A 402 12.14 13.80 12.89
CA PHE A 402 11.86 13.43 14.27
C PHE A 402 12.79 12.26 14.63
N PRO A 403 13.75 12.46 15.54
CA PRO A 403 14.53 11.34 16.08
C PRO A 403 13.61 10.27 16.66
N GLY A 404 13.87 9.00 16.30
CA GLY A 404 13.13 7.86 16.80
C GLY A 404 13.15 7.77 18.32
N ILE A 405 12.03 7.34 18.89
CA ILE A 405 11.82 7.27 20.34
C ILE A 405 11.60 5.81 20.80
N GLY A 406 11.57 5.62 22.11
CA GLY A 406 11.34 4.31 22.75
C GLY A 406 11.09 4.48 24.26
N GLY A 407 11.14 3.39 25.02
CA GLY A 407 10.85 3.39 26.47
C GLY A 407 9.35 3.29 26.79
N GLY A 408 8.98 3.51 28.06
CA GLY A 408 7.58 3.52 28.51
C GLY A 408 6.88 4.85 28.26
N ASP A 409 5.55 4.88 28.42
CA ASP A 409 4.79 6.13 28.33
C ASP A 409 5.08 7.07 29.51
N PRO A 410 5.06 8.40 29.29
CA PRO A 410 4.87 9.08 28.00
C PRO A 410 6.12 8.99 27.10
N ASN A 411 5.96 8.51 25.86
CA ASN A 411 7.00 8.55 24.84
C ASN A 411 6.44 9.13 23.52
N HIS A 412 6.22 10.43 23.43
CA HIS A 412 5.74 11.05 22.19
C HIS A 412 6.07 12.53 22.14
N TYR A 413 6.10 13.09 20.93
CA TYR A 413 6.00 14.54 20.75
C TYR A 413 4.53 14.96 20.85
N SER A 414 4.22 16.02 21.58
CA SER A 414 2.83 16.50 21.72
C SER A 414 2.55 17.63 20.72
N LEU A 415 1.42 17.56 20.01
CA LEU A 415 1.01 18.56 19.03
C LEU A 415 -0.34 19.18 19.41
N ASP A 416 -0.34 20.32 20.11
CA ASP A 416 -1.54 21.03 20.53
C ASP A 416 -1.98 22.16 19.57
N GLY A 417 -1.31 22.32 18.43
CA GLY A 417 -1.64 23.36 17.47
C GLY A 417 -1.37 23.01 16.02
N THR A 418 -1.22 24.05 15.21
CA THR A 418 -0.98 23.91 13.77
C THR A 418 0.49 24.10 13.45
N VAL A 419 1.08 23.11 12.77
CA VAL A 419 2.35 23.25 12.06
C VAL A 419 2.05 23.44 10.56
N ARG A 420 2.43 24.58 10.00
CA ARG A 420 2.32 24.88 8.58
C ARG A 420 3.62 24.53 7.87
N LEU A 421 3.53 23.68 6.85
CA LEU A 421 4.66 23.35 5.99
C LEU A 421 4.70 24.35 4.84
N HIS A 422 5.83 25.05 4.66
CA HIS A 422 5.95 26.11 3.66
C HIS A 422 7.35 26.18 3.04
N GLY A 423 7.47 26.95 1.96
CA GLY A 423 8.76 27.19 1.30
C GLY A 423 9.40 25.92 0.74
N SER A 424 10.68 25.70 1.03
CA SER A 424 11.46 24.56 0.53
C SER A 424 11.17 23.24 1.26
N VAL A 425 10.49 23.27 2.41
CA VAL A 425 10.25 22.08 3.24
C VAL A 425 9.23 21.18 2.54
N ARG A 426 9.69 19.97 2.18
CA ARG A 426 8.93 19.01 1.39
C ARG A 426 8.89 17.60 1.98
N HIS A 427 9.64 17.34 3.05
CA HIS A 427 9.68 16.04 3.69
C HIS A 427 9.75 16.16 5.22
N LEU A 428 8.75 15.63 5.91
CA LEU A 428 8.76 15.39 7.35
C LEU A 428 8.86 13.90 7.60
N ILE A 429 9.85 13.45 8.38
CA ILE A 429 10.12 12.02 8.55
C ILE A 429 10.48 11.61 9.98
N GLY A 430 9.93 10.50 10.46
CA GLY A 430 10.42 9.78 11.64
C GLY A 430 11.62 8.89 11.34
N LEU A 431 12.70 9.04 12.09
CA LEU A 431 13.88 8.16 12.02
C LEU A 431 13.73 6.96 12.97
N GLY A 432 12.85 6.03 12.60
CA GLY A 432 12.38 4.94 13.45
C GLY A 432 10.91 5.17 13.84
N PHE A 433 10.56 4.88 15.09
CA PHE A 433 9.23 5.19 15.63
C PHE A 433 9.14 6.69 15.90
N GLY A 434 8.67 7.49 14.94
CA GLY A 434 8.39 8.91 15.15
C GLY A 434 6.99 9.13 15.71
N ARG A 435 6.78 8.92 17.03
CA ARG A 435 5.43 9.03 17.64
C ARG A 435 5.06 10.48 17.99
N ILE A 436 3.92 10.93 17.50
CA ILE A 436 3.35 12.26 17.69
C ILE A 436 1.88 12.10 18.10
N ILE A 437 1.51 12.63 19.27
CA ILE A 437 0.12 12.62 19.75
C ILE A 437 -0.44 14.04 19.66
N GLY A 438 -1.59 14.18 19.01
CA GLY A 438 -2.26 15.46 18.79
C GLY A 438 -3.36 15.74 19.80
N SER A 439 -3.70 17.02 19.97
CA SER A 439 -4.95 17.45 20.61
C SER A 439 -6.11 17.55 19.59
N GLU A 440 -7.20 18.21 19.95
CA GLU A 440 -8.27 18.59 19.01
C GLU A 440 -7.79 19.50 17.88
N THR A 441 -6.80 20.33 18.17
CA THR A 441 -6.27 21.34 17.26
C THR A 441 -5.00 20.88 16.54
N GLY A 442 -4.33 19.86 17.07
CA GLY A 442 -3.11 19.24 16.54
C GLY A 442 -3.19 18.87 15.06
N ARG A 443 -2.43 19.59 14.22
CA ARG A 443 -2.41 19.37 12.78
C ARG A 443 -1.13 19.80 12.06
N PHE A 444 -0.79 19.08 11.00
CA PHE A 444 0.10 19.52 9.94
C PHE A 444 -0.74 20.06 8.78
N VAL A 445 -0.45 21.26 8.29
CA VAL A 445 -1.19 21.92 7.21
C VAL A 445 -0.26 22.18 6.03
N ILE A 446 -0.74 21.76 4.86
CA ILE A 446 -0.18 22.08 3.55
C ILE A 446 -1.18 22.99 2.83
N ASP A 447 -0.71 24.09 2.27
CA ASP A 447 -1.50 25.03 1.47
C ASP A 447 -0.72 25.46 0.21
N ASP A 448 -1.22 26.47 -0.52
CA ASP A 448 -0.62 26.90 -1.79
C ASP A 448 0.77 27.57 -1.61
N THR A 449 1.18 27.87 -0.37
CA THR A 449 2.53 28.37 -0.04
C THR A 449 3.55 27.25 0.23
N SER A 450 3.08 26.01 0.33
CA SER A 450 3.92 24.83 0.49
C SER A 450 4.66 24.46 -0.79
N ALA A 451 5.69 23.61 -0.65
CA ALA A 451 6.30 22.96 -1.80
C ALA A 451 5.23 22.22 -2.63
N SER A 452 5.44 22.12 -3.95
CA SER A 452 4.49 21.50 -4.88
C SER A 452 4.13 20.06 -4.54
N ARG A 453 5.01 19.38 -3.81
CA ARG A 453 4.81 18.03 -3.27
C ARG A 453 5.38 18.01 -1.86
N VAL A 454 4.56 17.59 -0.90
CA VAL A 454 4.95 17.44 0.51
C VAL A 454 4.72 16.01 0.95
N LYS A 455 5.72 15.40 1.59
CA LYS A 455 5.65 14.04 2.12
C LYS A 455 5.73 14.04 3.64
N LEU A 456 4.80 13.35 4.29
CA LEU A 456 4.87 12.93 5.68
C LEU A 456 5.18 11.43 5.71
N GLN A 457 6.24 11.02 6.42
CA GLN A 457 6.71 9.63 6.41
C GLN A 457 7.07 9.13 7.81
N ASN A 458 6.69 7.89 8.13
CA ASN A 458 7.01 7.25 9.42
C ASN A 458 6.55 8.06 10.65
N LEU A 459 5.47 8.84 10.52
CA LEU A 459 4.89 9.59 11.63
C LEU A 459 3.74 8.78 12.21
N GLN A 460 3.94 8.34 13.45
CA GLN A 460 3.06 7.43 14.15
C GLN A 460 2.31 8.16 15.28
N ALA A 461 1.19 7.65 15.75
CA ALA A 461 0.30 8.17 16.77
C ALA A 461 -0.39 7.05 17.57
N PHE A 462 0.03 5.80 17.35
CA PHE A 462 -0.41 4.61 18.06
C PHE A 462 -0.61 4.86 19.56
N GLY A 463 -1.72 4.39 20.11
CA GLY A 463 -2.06 4.50 21.54
C GLY A 463 -2.46 5.90 22.01
N GLY A 464 -2.57 6.89 21.13
CA GLY A 464 -3.12 8.21 21.46
C GLY A 464 -3.92 8.81 20.32
N ARG A 465 -4.27 10.09 20.44
CA ARG A 465 -5.04 10.79 19.41
C ARG A 465 -4.14 11.15 18.22
N PRO A 466 -4.47 10.74 17.00
CA PRO A 466 -3.67 11.09 15.83
C PRO A 466 -3.83 12.58 15.47
N PRO A 467 -2.73 13.30 15.23
CA PRO A 467 -2.76 14.59 14.57
C PRO A 467 -3.46 14.52 13.20
N THR A 468 -3.97 15.65 12.74
CA THR A 468 -4.53 15.76 11.39
C THR A 468 -3.48 16.23 10.39
N ALA A 469 -3.27 15.50 9.30
CA ALA A 469 -2.60 15.98 8.10
C ALA A 469 -3.66 16.56 7.15
N GLU A 470 -3.66 17.89 6.99
CA GLU A 470 -4.65 18.62 6.21
C GLU A 470 -4.04 19.15 4.90
N ASN A 471 -4.61 18.74 3.76
CA ASN A 471 -4.33 19.39 2.48
C ASN A 471 -5.41 20.44 2.18
N ARG A 472 -5.05 21.71 2.36
CA ARG A 472 -5.85 22.89 1.98
C ARG A 472 -5.53 23.38 0.57
N SER A 473 -4.44 22.90 -0.01
CA SER A 473 -3.93 23.40 -1.27
C SER A 473 -4.88 23.06 -2.42
N ARG A 474 -4.98 23.98 -3.37
CA ARG A 474 -5.70 23.75 -4.63
C ARG A 474 -4.86 22.99 -5.65
N ALA A 475 -3.53 23.04 -5.51
CA ALA A 475 -2.59 22.54 -6.52
C ALA A 475 -1.54 21.56 -5.97
N ASN A 476 -1.07 21.75 -4.74
CA ASN A 476 0.04 21.01 -4.17
C ASN A 476 -0.40 19.62 -3.71
N THR A 477 0.47 18.64 -3.94
CA THR A 477 0.23 17.24 -3.58
C THR A 477 0.70 16.97 -2.15
N LEU A 478 -0.13 16.28 -1.37
CA LEU A 478 0.24 15.73 -0.07
C LEU A 478 0.35 14.19 -0.16
N ILE A 479 1.50 13.67 0.28
CA ILE A 479 1.83 12.24 0.29
C ILE A 479 2.00 11.82 1.75
N LEU A 480 1.27 10.79 2.19
CA LEU A 480 1.48 10.13 3.47
C LEU A 480 1.98 8.72 3.23
N GLU A 481 3.05 8.33 3.93
CA GLU A 481 3.64 7.00 3.78
C GLU A 481 4.06 6.41 5.12
N GLY A 482 3.52 5.22 5.46
CA GLY A 482 3.84 4.58 6.74
C GLY A 482 3.42 5.47 7.92
N CYS A 483 2.18 5.96 7.93
CA CYS A 483 1.66 6.88 8.93
C CYS A 483 0.33 6.37 9.51
N ASP A 484 -0.08 6.90 10.66
CA ASP A 484 -1.39 6.64 11.30
C ASP A 484 -2.09 7.97 11.68
N LEU A 485 -1.74 9.04 10.98
CA LEU A 485 -2.35 10.37 11.09
C LEU A 485 -3.78 10.36 10.56
N ARG A 486 -4.64 11.27 11.04
CA ARG A 486 -5.92 11.56 10.38
C ARG A 486 -5.67 12.36 9.12
N ILE A 487 -6.34 12.02 8.02
CA ILE A 487 -6.15 12.68 6.73
C ILE A 487 -7.38 13.51 6.41
N LEU A 488 -7.18 14.79 6.12
CA LEU A 488 -8.24 15.73 5.82
C LEU A 488 -7.95 16.47 4.50
N GLY A 489 -8.81 16.28 3.50
CA GLY A 489 -8.80 17.06 2.26
C GLY A 489 -9.84 18.16 2.30
N THR A 490 -9.38 19.42 2.32
CA THR A 490 -10.22 20.63 2.26
C THR A 490 -9.90 21.49 1.03
N GLY A 491 -8.95 21.06 0.20
CA GLY A 491 -8.57 21.68 -1.07
C GLY A 491 -8.91 20.83 -2.30
N THR A 492 -8.10 20.93 -3.34
CA THR A 492 -8.23 20.13 -4.58
C THR A 492 -6.92 19.52 -5.06
N GLY A 493 -5.80 19.82 -4.39
CA GLY A 493 -4.49 19.25 -4.66
C GLY A 493 -4.44 17.78 -4.26
N ASP A 494 -3.72 16.95 -5.02
CA ASP A 494 -3.79 15.50 -4.90
C ASP A 494 -3.37 14.95 -3.53
N LEU A 495 -4.00 13.84 -3.12
CA LEU A 495 -3.65 13.09 -1.91
C LEU A 495 -3.18 11.68 -2.29
N PHE A 496 -2.03 11.27 -1.78
CA PHE A 496 -1.53 9.90 -1.88
C PHE A 496 -1.32 9.33 -0.48
N VAL A 497 -1.87 8.14 -0.22
CA VAL A 497 -1.89 7.51 1.11
C VAL A 497 -1.41 6.07 0.99
N THR A 498 -0.21 5.79 1.47
CA THR A 498 0.42 4.47 1.28
C THR A 498 0.80 3.86 2.63
N ASP A 499 0.38 2.63 2.91
CA ASP A 499 0.71 1.91 4.14
C ASP A 499 0.29 2.68 5.39
N CYS A 500 -0.97 3.09 5.46
CA CYS A 500 -1.45 3.99 6.50
C CYS A 500 -2.64 3.44 7.28
N SER A 501 -2.53 3.44 8.61
CA SER A 501 -3.63 3.12 9.52
C SER A 501 -4.46 4.36 9.85
N SER A 502 -5.04 4.97 8.81
CA SER A 502 -5.55 6.34 8.86
C SER A 502 -7.05 6.45 8.62
N HIS A 503 -7.69 7.39 9.33
CA HIS A 503 -9.02 7.89 8.96
C HIS A 503 -8.89 8.90 7.81
N ILE A 504 -9.86 8.93 6.91
CA ILE A 504 -9.87 9.84 5.77
C ILE A 504 -11.16 10.65 5.76
N GLU A 505 -11.03 11.95 5.52
CA GLU A 505 -12.15 12.84 5.28
C GLU A 505 -11.86 13.77 4.09
N LEU A 506 -12.59 13.59 2.99
CA LEU A 506 -12.60 14.50 1.86
C LEU A 506 -13.85 15.38 1.96
N ARG A 507 -13.67 16.69 2.16
CA ARG A 507 -14.78 17.65 2.33
C ARG A 507 -15.06 18.49 1.09
N GLN A 508 -14.11 18.54 0.16
CA GLN A 508 -14.15 19.43 -0.98
C GLN A 508 -14.45 18.64 -2.26
N ALA A 509 -15.45 19.10 -3.00
CA ALA A 509 -15.76 18.54 -4.31
C ALA A 509 -14.55 18.67 -5.25
N GLY A 510 -14.23 17.59 -5.97
CA GLY A 510 -13.08 17.54 -6.88
C GLY A 510 -11.74 17.18 -6.25
N GLN A 511 -11.65 17.07 -4.91
CA GLN A 511 -10.51 16.49 -4.21
C GLN A 511 -10.30 15.05 -4.67
N ARG A 512 -9.05 14.69 -5.00
CA ARG A 512 -8.67 13.34 -5.43
C ARG A 512 -7.76 12.69 -4.40
N LEU A 513 -7.96 11.40 -4.17
CA LEU A 513 -7.15 10.59 -3.27
C LEU A 513 -6.92 9.20 -3.86
N TRP A 514 -5.65 8.76 -3.83
CA TRP A 514 -5.26 7.38 -4.10
C TRP A 514 -4.66 6.77 -2.84
N ALA A 515 -5.19 5.62 -2.44
CA ALA A 515 -4.72 4.86 -1.29
C ALA A 515 -4.20 3.47 -1.69
N ARG A 516 -3.12 3.02 -1.05
CA ARG A 516 -2.58 1.65 -1.18
C ARG A 516 -2.22 1.13 0.20
N GLN A 517 -2.79 0.00 0.61
CA GLN A 517 -2.75 -0.47 2.00
C GLN A 517 -3.32 0.64 2.90
N LEU A 518 -4.65 0.63 3.06
CA LEU A 518 -5.33 1.50 4.00
C LEU A 518 -5.91 0.65 5.13
N ASN A 519 -5.62 1.03 6.37
CA ASN A 519 -6.07 0.32 7.56
C ASN A 519 -6.81 1.23 8.57
N PRO A 520 -8.00 1.78 8.26
CA PRO A 520 -8.74 2.57 9.21
C PRO A 520 -9.32 1.69 10.32
N GLU A 521 -9.08 2.03 11.59
CA GLU A 521 -9.58 1.26 12.75
C GLU A 521 -10.35 2.13 13.74
N GLY A 522 -11.21 1.51 14.54
CA GLY A 522 -11.94 2.14 15.65
C GLY A 522 -13.44 2.27 15.42
N THR A 523 -14.18 2.67 16.46
CA THR A 523 -15.65 2.81 16.40
C THR A 523 -16.06 4.22 15.99
N THR A 524 -17.04 4.35 15.08
CA THR A 524 -17.53 5.65 14.60
C THR A 524 -18.93 5.58 14.00
N ASP A 525 -19.76 6.56 14.35
CA ASP A 525 -21.11 6.75 13.79
C ASP A 525 -21.13 7.55 12.49
N VAL A 526 -20.02 8.20 12.15
CA VAL A 526 -19.94 9.13 11.02
C VAL A 526 -19.18 8.59 9.83
N GLY A 527 -18.40 7.51 10.01
CA GLY A 527 -17.53 6.90 9.00
C GLY A 527 -16.05 7.03 9.36
N LEU A 528 -15.26 5.96 9.19
CA LEU A 528 -13.79 6.02 9.29
C LEU A 528 -13.19 6.67 8.03
N VAL A 529 -13.81 6.39 6.89
CA VAL A 529 -13.54 7.03 5.62
C VAL A 529 -14.80 7.75 5.16
N ARG A 530 -14.66 9.04 4.88
CA ARG A 530 -15.75 9.93 4.45
C ARG A 530 -15.35 10.63 3.17
N ASN A 531 -16.05 10.33 2.09
CA ASN A 531 -15.85 10.97 0.79
C ASN A 531 -17.09 11.82 0.43
N GLN A 532 -16.96 13.14 0.52
CA GLN A 532 -18.01 14.10 0.19
C GLN A 532 -17.66 14.82 -1.11
N GLY A 533 -18.24 14.39 -2.25
CA GLY A 533 -18.02 15.00 -3.56
C GLY A 533 -16.62 14.80 -4.18
N GLY A 534 -15.73 14.05 -3.52
CA GLY A 534 -14.38 13.76 -3.99
C GLY A 534 -14.29 12.47 -4.81
N ARG A 535 -13.10 12.18 -5.34
CA ARG A 535 -12.74 10.90 -5.95
C ARG A 535 -11.74 10.17 -5.07
N LEU A 536 -12.10 8.97 -4.64
CA LEU A 536 -11.28 8.14 -3.77
C LEU A 536 -11.09 6.77 -4.43
N TRP A 537 -9.86 6.47 -4.80
CA TRP A 537 -9.45 5.15 -5.27
C TRP A 537 -8.58 4.47 -4.20
N ALA A 538 -8.88 3.22 -3.85
CA ALA A 538 -8.15 2.48 -2.82
C ALA A 538 -7.84 1.04 -3.25
N LEU A 539 -6.59 0.62 -3.05
CA LEU A 539 -6.12 -0.74 -3.26
C LEU A 539 -5.69 -1.35 -1.93
N GLY A 540 -6.23 -2.53 -1.60
CA GLY A 540 -5.91 -3.24 -0.38
C GLY A 540 -6.37 -2.46 0.85
N VAL A 541 -7.57 -2.76 1.32
CA VAL A 541 -8.16 -2.12 2.50
C VAL A 541 -8.39 -3.19 3.55
N LYS A 542 -8.02 -2.92 4.80
CA LYS A 542 -8.57 -3.62 5.96
C LYS A 542 -9.18 -2.59 6.89
N HIS A 543 -10.29 -2.92 7.51
CA HIS A 543 -10.83 -2.07 8.58
C HIS A 543 -11.46 -2.92 9.65
N GLU A 544 -11.54 -2.36 10.86
CA GLU A 544 -12.15 -3.00 12.03
C GLU A 544 -12.92 -1.99 12.90
N GLY A 545 -13.64 -2.50 13.90
CA GLY A 545 -14.47 -1.72 14.83
C GLY A 545 -15.96 -1.76 14.52
N LYS A 546 -16.79 -0.99 15.25
CA LYS A 546 -18.26 -0.87 15.06
C LYS A 546 -18.70 0.43 14.40
N GLY A 547 -19.85 0.40 13.75
CA GLY A 547 -20.50 1.55 13.12
C GLY A 547 -20.09 1.71 11.65
N ILE A 548 -20.16 2.92 11.11
CA ILE A 548 -19.97 3.14 9.67
C ILE A 548 -18.48 3.06 9.33
N ARG A 549 -18.09 2.19 8.40
CA ARG A 549 -16.70 2.06 7.95
C ARG A 549 -16.41 3.07 6.87
N TRP A 550 -17.30 3.13 5.89
CA TRP A 550 -17.17 4.00 4.74
C TRP A 550 -18.47 4.75 4.45
N ARG A 551 -18.36 6.05 4.21
CA ARG A 551 -19.47 6.87 3.73
C ARG A 551 -19.06 7.63 2.47
N THR A 552 -19.78 7.43 1.38
CA THR A 552 -19.62 8.19 0.15
C THR A 552 -20.90 8.96 -0.12
N ARG A 553 -20.81 10.28 -0.25
CA ARG A 553 -21.99 11.14 -0.44
C ARG A 553 -21.76 12.35 -1.35
N ASP A 554 -22.83 13.07 -1.64
CA ASP A 554 -22.84 14.36 -2.34
C ASP A 554 -22.11 14.30 -3.70
N GLY A 555 -22.40 13.28 -4.50
CA GLY A 555 -21.75 13.06 -5.80
C GLY A 555 -20.31 12.52 -5.73
N GLY A 556 -19.84 12.13 -4.54
CA GLY A 556 -18.55 11.48 -4.38
C GLY A 556 -18.46 10.15 -5.15
N GLN A 557 -17.25 9.80 -5.57
CA GLN A 557 -16.96 8.53 -6.24
C GLN A 557 -15.91 7.76 -5.45
N THR A 558 -16.22 6.55 -5.04
CA THR A 558 -15.29 5.68 -4.30
C THR A 558 -15.14 4.34 -5.02
N GLU A 559 -13.90 3.94 -5.30
CA GLU A 559 -13.56 2.63 -5.85
C GLU A 559 -12.56 1.90 -4.92
N ILE A 560 -12.93 0.71 -4.42
CA ILE A 560 -12.09 -0.11 -3.54
C ILE A 560 -11.77 -1.45 -4.23
N LEU A 561 -10.48 -1.80 -4.30
CA LEU A 561 -9.96 -3.04 -4.88
C LEU A 561 -9.28 -3.87 -3.79
N GLY A 562 -9.88 -5.00 -3.40
CA GLY A 562 -9.36 -5.88 -2.36
C GLY A 562 -9.68 -5.34 -0.98
N LEU A 563 -10.72 -5.89 -0.34
CA LEU A 563 -11.15 -5.51 1.00
C LEU A 563 -11.13 -6.71 1.93
N PHE A 564 -10.55 -6.51 3.11
CA PHE A 564 -10.67 -7.38 4.27
C PHE A 564 -11.45 -6.66 5.38
N ASN A 565 -12.76 -6.87 5.45
CA ASN A 565 -13.60 -6.36 6.53
C ASN A 565 -13.49 -7.28 7.75
N TYR A 566 -12.82 -6.81 8.80
CA TYR A 566 -12.57 -7.59 10.00
C TYR A 566 -13.49 -7.17 11.14
N VAL A 567 -14.36 -8.07 11.59
CA VAL A 567 -15.30 -7.82 12.68
C VAL A 567 -14.84 -8.56 13.92
N THR A 568 -14.21 -7.84 14.85
CA THR A 568 -13.76 -8.31 16.16
C THR A 568 -14.71 -7.92 17.28
N ASP A 569 -15.28 -6.74 17.14
CA ASP A 569 -16.20 -6.15 18.09
C ASP A 569 -17.56 -6.87 18.06
N ASN A 570 -18.22 -7.00 19.22
CA ASN A 570 -19.58 -7.55 19.28
C ASN A 570 -20.59 -6.49 18.81
N ILE A 571 -20.96 -6.53 17.53
CA ILE A 571 -21.97 -5.65 16.93
C ILE A 571 -23.35 -6.14 17.37
N ASP A 572 -24.21 -5.21 17.79
CA ASP A 572 -25.58 -5.54 18.18
C ASP A 572 -26.38 -6.03 16.96
N GLU A 573 -27.27 -7.01 17.15
CA GLU A 573 -28.13 -7.51 16.07
C GLU A 573 -29.12 -6.41 15.60
N GLU A 574 -29.46 -5.49 16.50
CA GLU A 574 -30.33 -4.34 16.21
C GLU A 574 -29.55 -3.13 15.67
N ASP A 575 -28.22 -3.23 15.50
CA ASP A 575 -27.40 -2.16 14.95
C ASP A 575 -27.79 -1.88 13.48
N SER A 576 -28.51 -0.79 13.29
CA SER A 576 -28.96 -0.34 11.97
C SER A 576 -27.91 0.45 11.20
N ARG A 577 -26.71 0.69 11.75
CA ARG A 577 -25.65 1.39 11.02
C ARG A 577 -25.06 0.46 9.93
N PRO A 578 -24.98 0.91 8.67
CA PRO A 578 -24.37 0.12 7.60
C PRO A 578 -22.85 0.13 7.71
N ALA A 579 -22.17 -0.96 7.31
CA ALA A 579 -20.72 -0.92 7.13
C ALA A 579 -20.35 0.10 6.03
N PHE A 580 -21.09 0.10 4.92
CA PHE A 580 -20.94 1.03 3.80
C PHE A 580 -22.22 1.85 3.58
N GLU A 581 -22.12 3.17 3.65
CA GLU A 581 -23.23 4.06 3.31
C GLU A 581 -22.92 4.84 2.02
N VAL A 582 -23.83 4.76 1.07
CA VAL A 582 -23.73 5.41 -0.24
C VAL A 582 -24.96 6.28 -0.43
N GLU A 583 -24.78 7.60 -0.40
CA GLU A 583 -25.87 8.57 -0.42
C GLU A 583 -25.70 9.53 -1.60
N HIS A 584 -26.56 9.42 -2.63
CA HIS A 584 -26.45 10.26 -3.84
C HIS A 584 -25.04 10.25 -4.48
N ALA A 585 -24.41 9.07 -4.50
CA ALA A 585 -23.00 8.90 -4.84
C ALA A 585 -22.73 7.64 -5.67
N ASP A 586 -21.52 7.55 -6.20
CA ASP A 586 -20.99 6.40 -6.93
C ASP A 586 -20.05 5.59 -6.04
N PHE A 587 -20.27 4.28 -5.98
CA PHE A 587 -19.44 3.37 -5.20
C PHE A 587 -19.22 2.06 -5.95
N ALA A 588 -17.99 1.53 -5.89
CA ALA A 588 -17.64 0.20 -6.34
C ALA A 588 -16.68 -0.46 -5.34
N LEU A 589 -16.94 -1.72 -5.03
CA LEU A 589 -16.14 -2.52 -4.10
C LEU A 589 -15.88 -3.88 -4.72
N MET A 590 -14.62 -4.20 -4.98
CA MET A 590 -14.18 -5.40 -5.67
C MET A 590 -13.32 -6.28 -4.78
N GLY A 591 -13.49 -7.61 -4.88
CA GLY A 591 -12.75 -8.56 -4.06
C GLY A 591 -12.95 -8.31 -2.56
N ALA A 592 -14.21 -8.25 -2.14
CA ALA A 592 -14.55 -8.02 -0.74
C ALA A 592 -14.67 -9.31 0.03
N ARG A 593 -13.99 -9.37 1.18
CA ARG A 593 -14.12 -10.41 2.18
C ARG A 593 -14.59 -9.82 3.49
N GLU A 594 -15.58 -10.44 4.12
CA GLU A 594 -15.89 -10.18 5.53
C GLU A 594 -15.62 -11.42 6.36
N ILE A 595 -14.83 -11.28 7.42
CA ILE A 595 -14.69 -12.30 8.46
C ILE A 595 -15.18 -11.72 9.78
N SER A 596 -16.00 -12.49 10.47
CA SER A 596 -16.46 -12.18 11.82
C SER A 596 -16.22 -13.39 12.71
N PHE A 597 -15.39 -13.22 13.73
CA PHE A 597 -15.27 -14.18 14.83
C PHE A 597 -16.25 -13.86 15.98
N SER A 598 -17.00 -12.76 15.83
CA SER A 598 -18.10 -12.31 16.69
C SER A 598 -19.39 -12.21 15.85
N ARG A 599 -20.25 -11.22 16.13
CA ARG A 599 -21.43 -10.90 15.33
C ARG A 599 -21.07 -10.01 14.13
N PRO A 600 -21.45 -10.42 12.91
CA PRO A 600 -21.18 -9.65 11.70
C PRO A 600 -22.04 -8.38 11.63
N TYR A 601 -21.71 -7.48 10.69
CA TYR A 601 -22.55 -6.31 10.41
C TYR A 601 -23.96 -6.72 9.95
N PRO A 602 -25.05 -6.33 10.65
CA PRO A 602 -26.41 -6.67 10.22
C PRO A 602 -26.78 -6.00 8.89
N VAL A 603 -26.31 -4.76 8.69
CA VAL A 603 -26.45 -3.99 7.46
C VAL A 603 -25.08 -3.85 6.79
N LYS A 604 -24.90 -4.47 5.63
CA LYS A 604 -23.64 -4.44 4.88
C LYS A 604 -23.50 -3.12 4.13
N VAL A 605 -24.46 -2.85 3.27
CA VAL A 605 -24.50 -1.65 2.44
C VAL A 605 -25.87 -1.01 2.52
N ARG A 606 -25.92 0.31 2.66
CA ARG A 606 -27.12 1.11 2.47
C ARG A 606 -26.90 2.06 1.30
N GLU A 607 -27.81 2.01 0.33
CA GLU A 607 -27.88 2.98 -0.76
C GLU A 607 -29.08 3.90 -0.56
N ILE A 608 -28.83 5.21 -0.58
CA ILE A 608 -29.84 6.27 -0.52
C ILE A 608 -29.84 7.00 -1.87
N ARG A 609 -30.95 6.89 -2.60
CA ARG A 609 -31.18 7.58 -3.88
C ARG A 609 -32.44 8.45 -3.78
N PRO A 610 -32.65 9.42 -4.70
CA PRO A 610 -33.90 10.17 -4.73
C PRO A 610 -35.15 9.28 -4.90
N THR A 611 -34.99 8.12 -5.53
CA THR A 611 -36.04 7.12 -5.75
C THR A 611 -36.31 6.21 -4.55
N GLY A 612 -35.53 6.31 -3.48
CA GLY A 612 -35.71 5.57 -2.24
C GLY A 612 -34.42 5.02 -1.63
N THR A 613 -34.57 4.40 -0.47
CA THR A 613 -33.48 3.76 0.29
C THR A 613 -33.59 2.25 0.21
N ARG A 614 -32.47 1.57 -0.08
CA ARG A 614 -32.37 0.11 -0.06
C ARG A 614 -31.15 -0.30 0.74
N GLN A 615 -31.13 -1.55 1.22
CA GLN A 615 -30.02 -2.07 1.99
C GLN A 615 -29.79 -3.55 1.75
N VAL A 616 -28.51 -3.95 1.76
CA VAL A 616 -28.11 -5.36 1.84
C VAL A 616 -27.98 -5.71 3.31
N THR A 617 -28.81 -6.65 3.76
CA THR A 617 -28.72 -7.26 5.10
C THR A 617 -28.26 -8.70 4.97
N GLY A 618 -27.67 -9.25 6.03
CA GLY A 618 -27.28 -10.66 6.05
C GLY A 618 -26.20 -10.98 7.08
N GLY A 619 -25.85 -12.26 7.15
CA GLY A 619 -24.79 -12.77 8.03
C GLY A 619 -23.38 -12.34 7.60
N GLY A 620 -22.39 -12.82 8.34
CA GLY A 620 -20.98 -12.64 8.03
C GLY A 620 -20.49 -13.66 7.02
N TRP A 621 -19.18 -13.67 6.77
CA TRP A 621 -18.55 -14.59 5.81
C TRP A 621 -18.96 -14.28 4.37
N ILE A 622 -18.71 -13.04 3.97
CA ILE A 622 -18.99 -12.57 2.61
C ILE A 622 -17.75 -12.77 1.73
N GLY A 623 -17.99 -13.18 0.48
CA GLY A 623 -17.07 -13.05 -0.65
C GLY A 623 -17.78 -12.43 -1.84
N TRP A 624 -17.48 -11.17 -2.19
CA TRP A 624 -18.05 -10.50 -3.37
C TRP A 624 -16.97 -10.21 -4.41
N ALA A 625 -17.23 -10.61 -5.66
CA ALA A 625 -16.39 -10.20 -6.79
C ALA A 625 -16.54 -8.69 -7.04
N LEU A 626 -17.78 -8.18 -7.08
CA LEU A 626 -18.09 -6.77 -7.25
C LEU A 626 -19.40 -6.42 -6.52
N TYR A 627 -19.40 -5.31 -5.79
CA TYR A 627 -20.58 -4.53 -5.42
C TYR A 627 -20.59 -3.20 -6.18
N ARG A 628 -21.73 -2.80 -6.73
CA ARG A 628 -21.88 -1.53 -7.48
C ARG A 628 -23.12 -0.73 -7.05
N ALA A 629 -22.91 0.55 -6.76
CA ALA A 629 -23.95 1.55 -6.49
C ALA A 629 -23.74 2.81 -7.34
N GLN A 630 -24.76 3.29 -8.04
CA GLN A 630 -24.64 4.47 -8.92
C GLN A 630 -25.61 5.58 -8.52
N SER A 631 -25.15 6.83 -8.61
CA SER A 631 -26.04 7.99 -8.51
C SER A 631 -26.82 8.18 -9.81
N MET A 632 -28.14 8.38 -9.69
CA MET A 632 -29.01 8.77 -10.81
C MET A 632 -28.99 10.28 -11.10
N THR A 633 -28.23 11.05 -10.30
CA THR A 633 -28.16 12.52 -10.43
C THR A 633 -26.84 12.88 -11.12
N PRO A 634 -26.85 13.64 -12.24
CA PRO A 634 -25.60 14.19 -12.77
C PRO A 634 -24.90 15.01 -11.67
N PRO A 635 -23.55 15.01 -11.63
CA PRO A 635 -22.82 15.76 -10.62
C PRO A 635 -23.27 17.23 -10.66
N PRO A 636 -23.43 17.90 -9.51
CA PRO A 636 -23.80 19.31 -9.49
C PRO A 636 -22.75 20.11 -10.28
N ILE A 637 -23.21 20.92 -11.24
CA ILE A 637 -22.37 21.85 -11.98
C ILE A 637 -21.71 22.77 -10.95
N PRO A 638 -20.37 22.91 -10.93
CA PRO A 638 -19.72 23.83 -10.02
C PRO A 638 -20.30 25.23 -10.20
N SER A 639 -20.85 25.80 -9.13
CA SER A 639 -21.19 27.22 -9.07
C SER A 639 -19.92 28.00 -9.40
N ALA A 640 -19.92 28.69 -10.55
CA ALA A 640 -18.85 29.60 -10.91
C ALA A 640 -18.76 30.66 -9.81
N ALA A 641 -17.64 30.68 -9.08
CA ALA A 641 -17.32 31.81 -8.22
C ALA A 641 -17.35 33.08 -9.10
N PRO A 642 -18.00 34.17 -8.65
CA PRO A 642 -17.97 35.41 -9.41
C PRO A 642 -16.51 35.85 -9.57
N PRO A 643 -16.13 36.38 -10.76
CA PRO A 643 -14.78 36.88 -10.99
C PRO A 643 -14.44 38.02 -10.01
N PRO A 644 -13.14 38.26 -9.75
CA PRO A 644 -12.66 39.12 -8.67
C PRO A 644 -13.17 40.56 -8.71
#